data_AF-A0A9P7J991-F1
#
_entry.id   AF-A0A9P7J991-F1
#
_cell.length_a   1.000
_cell.length_b   1.000
_cell.length_c   1.000
_cell.angle_alpha   90.00
_cell.angle_beta   90.00
_cell.angle_gamma   90.00
#
_symmetry.space_group_name_H-M   'P 1'
#
loop_
_entity.id
_entity.type
_entity.pdbx_description
1 polymer ?
#
loop_
_entity_poly.entity_id
_entity_poly.type
_entity_poly.pdbx_seq_one_letter_code
_entity_poly.pdbx_strand_id
1 'polypeptide(L)'
;MVKKICKAILEAQKELEDEDVPQLPTSLKKEIKQYCSQIIAYKEEAEVREATSRPREASFYKKSLTKWDVTQRLFKEEIDKFDKAEQRKGVQQSIKYRTGHAREWFDNMSPSQQEEVKLAMTKWNREGAPEESQAISSLRYRKNNLKKTLEDFSEQIRHTMGCRVVMFVSHKKKASQTLSVSLHETDPQNVKKRFSVSSNWIKEWTATGFESFAEWSKTKFYPSDDQDLKGSDNEDAGNEAAIPEIIPDEDRYAKLPSCDGLGLKGQHELIRGIFHASYKICTGGSRPVPWGVMTAASSNYLEHGSVPTAFVVKDPSHMKTEEVNRLWNHWEQNSAANKKLVVFVKAKDGDVRANVRNEERKKKSKAKRVSLLDSDKEDRDQLPSLNSSDLTEHRTQPADTTPDDVSITDQYTFLESLSKNDNYLELIDAIRDLAILAKQKPTSVQNPDLPIWANWSWGGSYLPEDMHVSYDTLKASLDKLQACPISGAASAMPVILGIGLLYRESKHVIEYEEDEADPNMPFYLPYSAFNLEFLVKCTVVEHIEKLTKEALGEDNNMEDEDEVGNKVTEEEVDLTKEKEKQQEQEEQEEQEEQEEQEKEQEQEQKGRKRRMPQASTSKSKKPRIEPEVCRSARTRQPSKRNQN
;
A
#
# COMPACT_ATOMS: atom_id res chain seq x y z
N MET A 1 -20.77 -7.76 14.73
CA MET A 1 -21.12 -7.31 16.10
C MET A 1 -22.24 -6.24 16.24
N VAL A 2 -22.05 -4.96 15.90
CA VAL A 2 -22.97 -3.86 16.34
C VAL A 2 -24.44 -3.98 15.91
N LYS A 3 -24.75 -4.41 14.67
CA LYS A 3 -26.14 -4.67 14.24
C LYS A 3 -26.80 -5.79 15.04
N LYS A 4 -26.04 -6.82 15.45
CA LYS A 4 -26.52 -7.92 16.30
C LYS A 4 -26.75 -7.45 17.73
N ILE A 5 -25.88 -6.59 18.28
CA ILE A 5 -26.08 -5.97 19.61
C ILE A 5 -27.29 -5.06 19.61
N CYS A 6 -27.45 -4.18 18.61
CA CYS A 6 -28.63 -3.32 18.50
C CYS A 6 -29.92 -4.15 18.35
N LYS A 7 -29.87 -5.21 17.53
CA LYS A 7 -30.99 -6.14 17.37
C LYS A 7 -31.32 -6.89 18.65
N ALA A 8 -30.32 -7.41 19.37
CA ALA A 8 -30.50 -8.10 20.64
C ALA A 8 -31.03 -7.16 21.75
N ILE A 9 -30.60 -5.90 21.78
CA ILE A 9 -31.15 -4.89 22.71
C ILE A 9 -32.62 -4.58 22.37
N LEU A 10 -32.96 -4.47 21.09
CA LEU A 10 -34.34 -4.23 20.65
C LEU A 10 -35.25 -5.46 20.85
N GLU A 11 -34.74 -6.68 20.63
CA GLU A 11 -35.45 -7.94 20.90
C GLU A 11 -35.64 -8.14 22.41
N ALA A 12 -34.62 -7.92 23.23
CA ALA A 12 -34.73 -7.96 24.69
C ALA A 12 -35.72 -6.90 25.23
N GLN A 13 -35.81 -5.72 24.61
CA GLN A 13 -36.82 -4.72 24.96
C GLN A 13 -38.24 -5.18 24.64
N LYS A 14 -38.42 -5.94 23.55
CA LYS A 14 -39.71 -6.48 23.13
C LYS A 14 -40.15 -7.65 24.01
N GLU A 15 -39.21 -8.48 24.46
CA GLU A 15 -39.46 -9.57 25.42
C GLU A 15 -39.76 -9.03 26.84
N LEU A 16 -39.15 -7.90 27.23
CA LEU A 16 -39.42 -7.20 28.49
C LEU A 16 -40.78 -6.47 28.54
N GLU A 17 -41.51 -6.38 27.43
CA GLU A 17 -42.89 -5.85 27.43
C GLU A 17 -43.93 -6.90 27.85
N ASP A 18 -43.57 -8.20 27.88
CA ASP A 18 -44.47 -9.31 28.21
C ASP A 18 -44.30 -9.85 29.65
N GLU A 19 -43.26 -9.45 30.40
CA GLU A 19 -43.07 -9.85 31.81
C GLU A 19 -42.92 -8.64 32.76
N ASP A 20 -43.40 -8.80 34.00
CA ASP A 20 -43.49 -7.82 35.11
C ASP A 20 -42.10 -7.40 35.68
N VAL A 21 -41.14 -7.14 34.79
CA VAL A 21 -39.74 -6.80 35.09
C VAL A 21 -39.59 -5.27 35.20
N PRO A 22 -38.75 -4.75 36.13
CA PRO A 22 -38.58 -3.32 36.31
C PRO A 22 -38.19 -2.61 35.02
N GLN A 23 -39.06 -1.71 34.55
CA GLN A 23 -38.84 -0.99 33.31
C GLN A 23 -37.54 -0.17 33.38
N LEU A 24 -36.70 -0.31 32.36
CA LEU A 24 -35.54 0.58 32.17
C LEU A 24 -36.00 2.04 32.21
N PRO A 25 -35.26 2.94 32.91
CA PRO A 25 -35.56 4.36 32.94
C PRO A 25 -35.74 4.92 31.52
N THR A 26 -36.80 5.71 31.31
CA THR A 26 -37.16 6.27 30.00
C THR A 26 -36.05 7.14 29.40
N SER A 27 -35.23 7.77 30.26
CA SER A 27 -34.03 8.51 29.86
C SER A 27 -32.98 7.60 29.19
N LEU A 28 -32.67 6.46 29.80
CA LEU A 28 -31.69 5.51 29.29
C LEU A 28 -32.16 4.84 27.98
N LYS A 29 -33.46 4.54 27.86
CA LYS A 29 -34.05 4.06 26.60
C LYS A 29 -33.86 5.08 25.46
N LYS A 30 -34.02 6.37 25.76
CA LYS A 30 -33.86 7.45 24.79
C LYS A 30 -32.39 7.61 24.34
N GLU A 31 -31.45 7.55 25.28
CA GLU A 31 -30.01 7.63 24.99
C GLU A 31 -29.52 6.44 24.15
N ILE A 32 -29.93 5.21 24.49
CA ILE A 32 -29.58 4.02 23.71
C ILE A 32 -30.13 4.13 22.28
N LYS A 33 -31.38 4.58 22.11
CA LYS A 33 -31.99 4.77 20.79
C LYS A 33 -31.23 5.82 19.97
N GLN A 34 -30.86 6.94 20.60
CA GLN A 34 -30.09 8.00 19.96
C GLN A 34 -28.69 7.52 19.54
N TYR A 35 -27.99 6.79 20.39
CA TYR A 35 -26.67 6.22 20.08
C TYR A 35 -26.73 5.20 18.93
N CYS A 36 -27.71 4.30 18.95
CA CYS A 36 -27.95 3.35 17.85
C CYS A 36 -28.22 4.07 16.53
N SER A 37 -29.05 5.12 16.53
CA SER A 37 -29.32 5.94 15.34
C SER A 37 -28.07 6.64 14.82
N GLN A 38 -27.21 7.17 15.70
CA GLN A 38 -25.95 7.80 15.30
C GLN A 38 -24.97 6.81 14.65
N ILE A 39 -24.88 5.58 15.18
CA ILE A 39 -23.99 4.55 14.59
C ILE A 39 -24.51 4.08 13.22
N ILE A 40 -25.83 3.94 13.07
CA ILE A 40 -26.43 3.56 11.78
C ILE A 40 -26.15 4.66 10.76
N ALA A 41 -26.40 5.92 11.10
CA ALA A 41 -26.11 7.07 10.24
C ALA A 41 -24.62 7.14 9.86
N TYR A 42 -23.70 6.97 10.82
CA TYR A 42 -22.26 6.99 10.54
C TYR A 42 -21.81 5.86 9.61
N LYS A 43 -22.44 4.67 9.70
CA LYS A 43 -22.15 3.55 8.81
C LYS A 43 -22.72 3.75 7.41
N GLU A 44 -23.95 4.22 7.30
CA GLU A 44 -24.56 4.54 6.01
C GLU A 44 -23.77 5.65 5.32
N GLU A 45 -23.36 6.67 6.06
CA GLU A 45 -22.49 7.73 5.55
C GLU A 45 -21.11 7.18 5.14
N ALA A 46 -20.52 6.24 5.89
CA ALA A 46 -19.26 5.60 5.51
C ALA A 46 -19.38 4.69 4.28
N GLU A 47 -20.47 3.93 4.13
CA GLU A 47 -20.76 3.13 2.93
C GLU A 47 -21.04 4.03 1.73
N VAL A 48 -21.77 5.13 1.91
CA VAL A 48 -21.99 6.15 0.88
C VAL A 48 -20.68 6.83 0.50
N ARG A 49 -19.84 7.19 1.48
CA ARG A 49 -18.52 7.81 1.25
C ARG A 49 -17.56 6.83 0.58
N GLU A 50 -17.60 5.55 0.92
CA GLU A 50 -16.84 4.51 0.20
C GLU A 50 -17.37 4.36 -1.23
N ALA A 51 -18.69 4.32 -1.44
CA ALA A 51 -19.31 4.22 -2.76
C ALA A 51 -19.13 5.47 -3.64
N THR A 52 -19.00 6.66 -3.06
CA THR A 52 -18.68 7.90 -3.77
C THR A 52 -17.17 8.08 -3.99
N SER A 53 -16.33 7.57 -3.08
CA SER A 53 -14.86 7.58 -3.23
C SER A 53 -14.36 6.52 -4.22
N ARG A 54 -15.18 5.50 -4.53
CA ARG A 54 -14.94 4.63 -5.69
C ARG A 54 -15.05 5.49 -6.96
N PRO A 55 -14.01 5.55 -7.78
CA PRO A 55 -14.05 6.27 -9.05
C PRO A 55 -15.22 5.72 -9.88
N ARG A 56 -16.25 6.56 -10.07
CA ARG A 56 -17.47 6.18 -10.80
C ARG A 56 -17.23 6.12 -12.30
N GLU A 57 -16.27 6.91 -12.77
CA GLU A 57 -15.88 6.88 -14.16
C GLU A 57 -14.87 5.76 -14.42
N ALA A 58 -15.22 4.93 -15.40
CA ALA A 58 -14.35 3.91 -15.97
C ALA A 58 -12.99 4.47 -16.43
N SER A 59 -12.94 5.76 -16.79
CA SER A 59 -11.77 6.49 -17.27
C SER A 59 -10.61 6.53 -16.27
N PHE A 60 -10.90 6.58 -14.96
CA PHE A 60 -9.89 6.87 -13.95
C PHE A 60 -8.86 5.73 -13.76
N TYR A 61 -9.17 4.51 -14.22
CA TYR A 61 -8.28 3.35 -14.08
C TYR A 61 -8.23 2.38 -15.28
N LYS A 62 -9.01 2.57 -16.36
CA LYS A 62 -9.16 1.52 -17.38
C LYS A 62 -8.31 1.71 -18.62
N LYS A 63 -7.37 0.79 -18.79
CA LYS A 63 -7.18 0.16 -20.11
C LYS A 63 -8.51 -0.51 -20.50
N SER A 64 -9.02 -0.26 -21.71
CA SER A 64 -10.23 -0.91 -22.21
C SER A 64 -10.11 -2.43 -22.11
N LEU A 65 -11.16 -3.09 -21.61
CA LEU A 65 -11.18 -4.55 -21.50
C LEU A 65 -11.20 -5.13 -22.91
N THR A 66 -10.26 -6.04 -23.17
CA THR A 66 -10.21 -6.77 -24.44
C THR A 66 -11.18 -7.95 -24.42
N LYS A 67 -11.53 -8.49 -25.59
CA LYS A 67 -12.32 -9.73 -25.70
C LYS A 67 -11.71 -10.85 -24.86
N TRP A 68 -10.40 -10.98 -24.87
CA TRP A 68 -9.67 -11.96 -24.06
C TRP A 68 -9.89 -11.77 -22.55
N ASP A 69 -9.83 -10.53 -22.06
CA ASP A 69 -10.02 -10.24 -20.63
C ASP A 69 -11.43 -10.59 -20.15
N VAL A 70 -12.43 -10.37 -21.02
CA VAL A 70 -13.84 -10.67 -20.75
C VAL A 70 -14.08 -12.18 -20.81
N THR A 71 -13.55 -12.87 -21.82
CA THR A 71 -13.62 -14.32 -21.96
C THR A 71 -13.04 -15.04 -20.74
N GLN A 72 -11.85 -14.64 -20.27
CA GLN A 72 -11.23 -15.27 -19.09
C GLN A 72 -12.07 -15.15 -17.81
N ARG A 73 -13.01 -14.19 -17.77
CA ARG A 73 -13.90 -13.95 -16.63
C ARG A 73 -15.21 -14.70 -16.77
N LEU A 74 -15.89 -14.58 -17.91
CA LEU A 74 -17.17 -15.24 -18.16
C LEU A 74 -17.01 -16.77 -18.18
N PHE A 75 -16.00 -17.27 -18.87
CA PHE A 75 -15.86 -18.70 -19.14
C PHE A 75 -14.72 -19.36 -18.34
N LYS A 76 -14.43 -18.83 -17.15
CA LYS A 76 -13.33 -19.34 -16.31
C LYS A 76 -13.45 -20.83 -16.03
N GLU A 77 -14.65 -21.31 -15.70
CA GLU A 77 -14.88 -22.72 -15.40
C GLU A 77 -14.70 -23.63 -16.62
N GLU A 78 -15.10 -23.17 -17.79
CA GLU A 78 -14.97 -23.91 -19.05
C GLU A 78 -13.52 -23.99 -19.48
N ILE A 79 -12.78 -22.89 -19.37
CA ILE A 79 -11.33 -22.84 -19.60
C ILE A 79 -10.59 -23.75 -18.61
N ASP A 80 -10.95 -23.74 -17.32
CA ASP A 80 -10.33 -24.60 -16.31
C ASP A 80 -10.67 -26.09 -16.53
N LYS A 81 -11.89 -26.42 -17.02
CA LYS A 81 -12.27 -27.78 -17.43
C LYS A 81 -11.48 -28.23 -18.66
N PHE A 82 -11.34 -27.36 -19.65
CA PHE A 82 -10.55 -27.63 -20.86
C PHE A 82 -9.07 -27.86 -20.54
N ASP A 83 -8.46 -26.98 -19.72
CA ASP A 83 -7.07 -27.14 -19.27
C ASP A 83 -6.86 -28.46 -18.53
N LYS A 84 -7.80 -28.86 -17.65
CA LYS A 84 -7.74 -30.16 -16.95
C LYS A 84 -7.85 -31.36 -17.91
N ALA A 85 -8.64 -31.24 -18.98
CA ALA A 85 -8.79 -32.30 -19.98
C ALA A 85 -7.54 -32.46 -20.84
N GLU A 86 -6.92 -31.34 -21.24
CA GLU A 86 -5.70 -31.33 -22.07
C GLU A 86 -4.41 -31.65 -21.30
N GLN A 87 -4.40 -31.44 -19.98
CA GLN A 87 -3.29 -31.87 -19.13
C GLN A 87 -3.16 -33.40 -19.12
N ARG A 88 -2.28 -33.93 -19.98
CA ARG A 88 -1.90 -35.35 -19.99
C ARG A 88 -1.37 -35.76 -18.62
N LYS A 89 -1.84 -36.90 -18.11
CA LYS A 89 -1.36 -37.54 -16.87
C LYS A 89 0.17 -37.67 -16.92
N GLY A 90 0.87 -36.84 -16.14
CA GLY A 90 2.33 -36.92 -15.96
C GLY A 90 3.13 -35.69 -16.36
N VAL A 91 2.54 -34.67 -17.01
CA VAL A 91 3.24 -33.40 -17.25
C VAL A 91 3.02 -32.47 -16.06
N GLN A 92 4.11 -32.08 -15.40
CA GLN A 92 4.10 -31.14 -14.29
C GLN A 92 3.40 -29.83 -14.72
N GLN A 93 2.49 -29.32 -13.88
CA GLN A 93 1.68 -28.11 -14.12
C GLN A 93 2.55 -26.87 -14.35
N SER A 94 3.07 -26.69 -15.57
CA SER A 94 3.78 -25.47 -15.93
C SER A 94 2.76 -24.40 -16.32
N ILE A 95 2.92 -23.20 -15.76
CA ILE A 95 2.06 -22.02 -16.04
C ILE A 95 1.93 -21.77 -17.55
N LYS A 96 2.98 -22.11 -18.31
CA LYS A 96 3.04 -21.95 -19.76
C LYS A 96 1.97 -22.78 -20.50
N TYR A 97 1.65 -23.98 -20.02
CA TYR A 97 0.62 -24.84 -20.65
C TYR A 97 -0.79 -24.28 -20.44
N ARG A 98 -1.11 -23.81 -19.23
CA ARG A 98 -2.42 -23.26 -18.93
C ARG A 98 -2.76 -22.04 -19.80
N THR A 99 -1.80 -21.13 -20.01
CA THR A 99 -2.03 -19.99 -20.91
C THR A 99 -2.18 -20.42 -22.36
N GLY A 100 -1.46 -21.46 -22.80
CA GLY A 100 -1.62 -22.05 -24.12
C GLY A 100 -3.02 -22.64 -24.32
N HIS A 101 -3.46 -23.52 -23.41
CA HIS A 101 -4.79 -24.14 -23.48
C HIS A 101 -5.92 -23.10 -23.40
N ALA A 102 -5.77 -22.06 -22.56
CA ALA A 102 -6.76 -21.00 -22.49
C ALA A 102 -6.86 -20.22 -23.82
N ARG A 103 -5.75 -20.01 -24.53
CA ARG A 103 -5.74 -19.37 -25.85
C ARG A 103 -6.36 -20.26 -26.91
N GLU A 104 -6.00 -21.54 -26.92
CA GLU A 104 -6.61 -22.52 -27.82
C GLU A 104 -8.12 -22.64 -27.60
N TRP A 105 -8.57 -22.62 -26.34
CA TRP A 105 -10.00 -22.58 -26.03
C TRP A 105 -10.66 -21.30 -26.55
N PHE A 106 -10.02 -20.14 -26.36
CA PHE A 106 -10.51 -18.86 -26.84
C PHE A 106 -10.62 -18.81 -28.38
N ASP A 107 -9.61 -19.34 -29.09
CA ASP A 107 -9.60 -19.39 -30.55
C ASP A 107 -10.69 -20.34 -31.10
N ASN A 108 -11.12 -21.33 -30.30
CA ASN A 108 -12.16 -22.30 -30.64
C ASN A 108 -13.54 -21.97 -30.03
N MET A 109 -13.76 -20.77 -29.51
CA MET A 109 -15.07 -20.36 -29.00
C MET A 109 -16.15 -20.45 -30.08
N SER A 110 -17.34 -20.91 -29.67
CA SER A 110 -18.50 -20.93 -30.58
C SER A 110 -18.90 -19.50 -30.97
N PRO A 111 -19.57 -19.31 -32.12
CA PRO A 111 -20.09 -17.99 -32.51
C PRO A 111 -21.00 -17.35 -31.45
N SER A 112 -21.79 -18.16 -30.72
CA SER A 112 -22.65 -17.66 -29.65
C SER A 112 -21.84 -17.13 -28.45
N GLN A 113 -20.77 -17.82 -28.05
CA GLN A 113 -19.86 -17.37 -26.99
C GLN A 113 -19.10 -16.11 -27.40
N GLN A 114 -18.70 -15.98 -28.67
CA GLN A 114 -18.05 -14.79 -29.19
C GLN A 114 -18.97 -13.56 -29.13
N GLU A 115 -20.26 -13.72 -29.45
CA GLU A 115 -21.23 -12.64 -29.36
C GLU A 115 -21.54 -12.26 -27.91
N GLU A 116 -21.68 -13.25 -27.01
CA GLU A 116 -21.83 -13.01 -25.57
C GLU A 116 -20.66 -12.21 -25.00
N VAL A 117 -19.43 -12.56 -25.36
CA VAL A 117 -18.21 -11.83 -24.97
C VAL A 117 -18.21 -10.41 -25.51
N LYS A 118 -18.66 -10.20 -26.75
CA LYS A 118 -18.73 -8.89 -27.37
C LYS A 118 -19.74 -7.99 -26.66
N LEU A 119 -20.93 -8.50 -26.36
CA LEU A 119 -21.98 -7.79 -25.60
C LEU A 119 -21.49 -7.44 -24.19
N ALA A 120 -20.91 -8.41 -23.48
CA ALA A 120 -20.34 -8.19 -22.15
C ALA A 120 -19.17 -7.20 -22.18
N MET A 121 -18.30 -7.24 -23.20
CA MET A 121 -17.20 -6.30 -23.35
C MET A 121 -17.69 -4.87 -23.53
N THR A 122 -18.68 -4.65 -24.40
CA THR A 122 -19.30 -3.33 -24.60
C THR A 122 -19.93 -2.84 -23.30
N LYS A 123 -20.73 -3.70 -22.65
CA LYS A 123 -21.38 -3.38 -21.37
C LYS A 123 -20.37 -3.05 -20.26
N TRP A 124 -19.33 -3.86 -20.09
CA TRP A 124 -18.37 -3.69 -18.99
C TRP A 124 -17.38 -2.53 -19.21
N ASN A 125 -17.11 -2.19 -20.47
CA ASN A 125 -16.36 -0.98 -20.80
C ASN A 125 -17.20 0.28 -20.51
N ARG A 126 -18.50 0.26 -20.84
CA ARG A 126 -19.44 1.35 -20.55
C ARG A 126 -19.75 1.51 -19.05
N GLU A 127 -20.22 0.45 -18.41
CA GLU A 127 -20.81 0.49 -17.05
C GLU A 127 -19.85 0.01 -15.96
N GLY A 128 -18.75 -0.66 -16.32
CA GLY A 128 -17.94 -1.40 -15.35
C GLY A 128 -18.18 -2.91 -15.40
N ALA A 129 -17.14 -3.68 -15.07
CA ALA A 129 -17.32 -5.12 -14.89
C ALA A 129 -18.25 -5.40 -13.68
N PRO A 130 -18.88 -6.56 -13.58
CA PRO A 130 -19.69 -6.92 -12.41
C PRO A 130 -18.86 -6.88 -11.13
N GLU A 131 -19.48 -6.58 -9.98
CA GLU A 131 -18.77 -6.37 -8.71
C GLU A 131 -17.87 -7.55 -8.33
N GLU A 132 -18.31 -8.78 -8.55
CA GLU A 132 -17.50 -9.99 -8.32
C GLU A 132 -16.24 -10.02 -9.20
N SER A 133 -16.39 -9.63 -10.47
CA SER A 133 -15.28 -9.52 -11.42
C SER A 133 -14.35 -8.35 -11.11
N GLN A 134 -14.91 -7.22 -10.64
CA GLN A 134 -14.14 -6.08 -10.16
C GLN A 134 -13.37 -6.42 -8.89
N ALA A 135 -13.95 -7.16 -7.94
CA ALA A 135 -13.25 -7.58 -6.73
C ALA A 135 -12.06 -8.48 -7.08
N ILE A 136 -12.24 -9.46 -7.97
CA ILE A 136 -11.16 -10.37 -8.39
C ILE A 136 -10.07 -9.61 -9.15
N SER A 137 -10.47 -8.72 -10.06
CA SER A 137 -9.59 -7.89 -10.89
C SER A 137 -8.86 -6.86 -10.07
N SER A 138 -9.56 -6.08 -9.24
CA SER A 138 -8.99 -5.07 -8.35
C SER A 138 -8.07 -5.72 -7.34
N LEU A 139 -8.38 -6.89 -6.78
CA LEU A 139 -7.45 -7.62 -5.91
C LEU A 139 -6.19 -8.08 -6.65
N ARG A 140 -6.30 -8.51 -7.92
CA ARG A 140 -5.14 -8.93 -8.73
C ARG A 140 -4.30 -7.72 -9.15
N TYR A 141 -4.96 -6.68 -9.60
CA TYR A 141 -4.37 -5.40 -10.00
C TYR A 141 -3.69 -4.76 -8.80
N ARG A 142 -4.40 -4.58 -7.68
CA ARG A 142 -3.82 -4.10 -6.41
C ARG A 142 -2.65 -4.98 -6.03
N LYS A 143 -2.73 -6.31 -6.00
CA LYS A 143 -1.57 -7.14 -5.64
C LYS A 143 -0.36 -6.93 -6.56
N ASN A 144 -0.57 -6.94 -7.87
CA ASN A 144 0.52 -6.86 -8.83
C ASN A 144 1.12 -5.45 -8.94
N ASN A 145 0.29 -4.43 -8.72
CA ASN A 145 0.68 -3.03 -8.80
C ASN A 145 0.89 -2.40 -7.43
N LEU A 146 0.65 -3.09 -6.31
CA LEU A 146 0.74 -2.50 -4.97
C LEU A 146 2.12 -1.90 -4.77
N LYS A 147 3.16 -2.65 -5.13
CA LYS A 147 4.53 -2.17 -5.07
C LYS A 147 4.69 -0.88 -5.90
N LYS A 148 4.26 -0.89 -7.16
CA LYS A 148 4.34 0.28 -8.05
C LYS A 148 3.53 1.46 -7.50
N THR A 149 2.30 1.25 -7.04
CA THR A 149 1.46 2.30 -6.46
C THR A 149 2.07 2.89 -5.19
N LEU A 150 2.68 2.05 -4.34
CA LEU A 150 3.41 2.53 -3.16
C LEU A 150 4.66 3.31 -3.57
N GLU A 151 5.40 2.85 -4.59
CA GLU A 151 6.54 3.57 -5.16
C GLU A 151 6.10 4.92 -5.71
N ASP A 152 5.12 4.96 -6.63
CA ASP A 152 4.56 6.16 -7.24
C ASP A 152 4.04 7.15 -6.18
N PHE A 153 3.28 6.68 -5.20
CA PHE A 153 2.80 7.51 -4.09
C PHE A 153 3.94 8.06 -3.25
N SER A 154 4.90 7.20 -2.87
CA SER A 154 6.02 7.60 -2.03
C SER A 154 6.95 8.59 -2.75
N GLU A 155 7.12 8.42 -4.06
CA GLU A 155 7.91 9.30 -4.91
C GLU A 155 7.19 10.62 -5.12
N GLN A 156 5.86 10.61 -5.30
CA GLN A 156 5.06 11.83 -5.36
C GLN A 156 5.17 12.66 -4.08
N ILE A 157 4.96 12.05 -2.90
CA ILE A 157 5.12 12.75 -1.61
C ILE A 157 6.54 13.25 -1.42
N ARG A 158 7.55 12.48 -1.85
CA ARG A 158 8.94 12.94 -1.79
C ARG A 158 9.18 14.13 -2.69
N HIS A 159 8.68 14.12 -3.92
CA HIS A 159 8.83 15.25 -4.85
C HIS A 159 8.12 16.50 -4.35
N THR A 160 6.90 16.37 -3.81
CA THR A 160 6.12 17.52 -3.40
C THR A 160 6.52 18.08 -2.03
N MET A 161 6.97 17.22 -1.10
CA MET A 161 7.25 17.62 0.28
C MET A 161 8.72 17.54 0.67
N GLY A 162 9.58 16.96 -0.18
CA GLY A 162 10.99 16.71 0.15
C GLY A 162 11.20 15.64 1.23
N CYS A 163 10.16 14.94 1.66
CA CYS A 163 10.20 14.02 2.79
C CYS A 163 10.60 12.59 2.37
N ARG A 164 11.26 11.87 3.29
CA ARG A 164 11.36 10.40 3.18
C ARG A 164 10.08 9.77 3.70
N VAL A 165 9.58 8.78 2.96
CA VAL A 165 8.31 8.14 3.31
C VAL A 165 8.59 6.71 3.78
N VAL A 166 8.06 6.40 4.96
CA VAL A 166 8.02 5.06 5.55
C VAL A 166 6.55 4.68 5.69
N MET A 167 6.14 3.55 5.15
CA MET A 167 4.74 3.10 5.17
C MET A 167 4.63 1.65 5.66
N PHE A 168 3.74 1.42 6.62
CA PHE A 168 3.26 0.07 6.93
C PHE A 168 2.04 -0.24 6.09
N VAL A 169 2.08 -1.36 5.36
CA VAL A 169 1.06 -1.72 4.38
C VAL A 169 0.51 -3.10 4.66
N SER A 170 -0.80 -3.19 4.85
CA SER A 170 -1.54 -4.45 5.02
C SER A 170 -2.40 -4.76 3.79
N HIS A 171 -2.36 -6.00 3.29
CA HIS A 171 -3.27 -6.47 2.24
C HIS A 171 -3.64 -7.95 2.37
N LYS A 172 -4.81 -8.35 1.87
CA LYS A 172 -5.30 -9.75 1.94
C LYS A 172 -4.56 -10.66 0.94
N LYS A 173 -4.04 -11.82 1.39
CA LYS A 173 -3.53 -12.87 0.49
C LYS A 173 -4.69 -13.73 -0.03
N LYS A 174 -4.81 -13.83 -1.35
CA LYS A 174 -5.90 -14.55 -2.06
C LYS A 174 -6.11 -16.01 -1.65
N ALA A 175 -5.09 -16.71 -1.13
CA ALA A 175 -5.13 -18.17 -0.98
C ALA A 175 -5.49 -18.65 0.43
N SER A 176 -5.33 -17.81 1.45
CA SER A 176 -5.25 -18.27 2.84
C SER A 176 -6.12 -17.45 3.79
N GLN A 177 -6.85 -16.46 3.29
CA GLN A 177 -7.41 -15.36 4.09
C GLN A 177 -6.39 -14.66 4.99
N THR A 178 -5.11 -15.02 4.95
CA THR A 178 -4.09 -14.42 5.80
C THR A 178 -3.73 -13.03 5.30
N LEU A 179 -3.54 -12.14 6.25
CA LEU A 179 -3.16 -10.76 6.02
C LEU A 179 -1.64 -10.72 5.80
N SER A 180 -1.22 -10.05 4.72
CA SER A 180 0.18 -9.75 4.45
C SER A 180 0.48 -8.36 4.92
N VAL A 181 1.47 -8.22 5.79
CA VAL A 181 1.98 -6.93 6.24
C VAL A 181 3.37 -6.74 5.64
N SER A 182 3.64 -5.55 5.14
CA SER A 182 4.94 -5.18 4.56
C SER A 182 5.29 -3.75 4.93
N LEU A 183 6.59 -3.50 5.14
CA LEU A 183 7.16 -2.18 5.27
C LEU A 183 7.61 -1.71 3.88
N HIS A 184 7.17 -0.53 3.47
CA HIS A 184 7.65 0.17 2.27
C HIS A 184 8.41 1.42 2.69
N GLU A 185 9.52 1.70 2.01
CA GLU A 185 10.36 2.84 2.32
C GLU A 185 10.92 3.43 1.02
N THR A 186 10.92 4.77 0.90
CA THR A 186 11.59 5.46 -0.20
C THR A 186 13.10 5.21 -0.19
N ASP A 187 13.69 4.94 -1.35
CA ASP A 187 15.14 4.78 -1.42
C ASP A 187 15.85 6.14 -1.19
N PRO A 188 16.95 6.16 -0.42
CA PRO A 188 17.69 7.38 -0.12
C PRO A 188 18.51 7.84 -1.34
N GLN A 189 18.33 9.08 -1.79
CA GLN A 189 19.16 9.66 -2.87
C GLN A 189 20.60 9.97 -2.42
N ASN A 190 20.75 10.54 -1.22
CA ASN A 190 22.03 11.11 -0.76
C ASN A 190 22.68 10.35 0.40
N VAL A 191 22.05 9.28 0.90
CA VAL A 191 22.54 8.52 2.06
C VAL A 191 22.63 7.04 1.69
N LYS A 192 23.73 6.38 2.05
CA LYS A 192 23.95 4.96 1.71
C LYS A 192 23.01 3.99 2.42
N LYS A 193 22.17 4.45 3.36
CA LYS A 193 21.39 3.62 4.26
C LYS A 193 19.92 4.07 4.28
N ARG A 194 19.03 3.08 4.26
CA ARG A 194 17.59 3.24 4.52
C ARG A 194 17.35 3.73 5.96
N PHE A 195 16.29 4.50 6.16
CA PHE A 195 15.74 4.94 7.43
C PHE A 195 15.58 3.76 8.39
N SER A 196 14.95 2.67 7.97
CA SER A 196 14.76 1.47 8.79
C SER A 196 16.06 0.85 9.35
N VAL A 197 17.23 1.27 8.86
CA VAL A 197 18.55 0.79 9.33
C VAL A 197 19.50 1.92 9.75
N SER A 198 19.05 3.17 9.84
CA SER A 198 19.90 4.33 10.11
C SER A 198 20.46 4.31 11.53
N SER A 199 19.63 4.02 12.54
CA SER A 199 20.01 3.94 13.96
C SER A 199 19.46 2.67 14.63
N ASN A 200 19.90 2.37 15.86
CA ASN A 200 19.38 1.22 16.61
C ASN A 200 17.95 1.46 17.10
N TRP A 201 17.65 2.68 17.56
CA TRP A 201 16.31 3.02 18.02
C TRP A 201 15.29 3.02 16.87
N ILE A 202 15.68 3.46 15.65
CA ILE A 202 14.79 3.40 14.48
C ILE A 202 14.51 1.95 14.06
N LYS A 203 15.51 1.07 14.16
CA LYS A 203 15.30 -0.37 13.89
C LYS A 203 14.29 -0.97 14.86
N GLU A 204 14.42 -0.65 16.14
CA GLU A 204 13.50 -1.11 17.18
C GLU A 204 12.10 -0.54 16.95
N TRP A 205 11.97 0.76 16.76
CA TRP A 205 10.70 1.42 16.42
C TRP A 205 10.04 0.81 15.19
N THR A 206 10.81 0.54 14.14
CA THR A 206 10.30 -0.07 12.90
C THR A 206 9.81 -1.50 13.16
N ALA A 207 10.54 -2.28 13.95
CA ALA A 207 10.15 -3.65 14.30
C ALA A 207 8.89 -3.68 15.16
N THR A 208 8.85 -2.91 16.26
CA THR A 208 7.71 -2.84 17.17
C THR A 208 6.49 -2.22 16.50
N GLY A 209 6.68 -1.18 15.69
CA GLY A 209 5.63 -0.55 14.89
C GLY A 209 5.06 -1.50 13.84
N PHE A 210 5.91 -2.29 13.17
CA PHE A 210 5.48 -3.30 12.23
C PHE A 210 4.62 -4.39 12.90
N GLU A 211 5.02 -4.88 14.07
CA GLU A 211 4.28 -5.86 14.85
C GLU A 211 2.92 -5.31 15.32
N SER A 212 2.93 -4.10 15.88
CA SER A 212 1.72 -3.42 16.36
C SER A 212 0.74 -3.15 15.23
N PHE A 213 1.23 -2.70 14.07
CA PHE A 213 0.40 -2.51 12.88
C PHE A 213 -0.12 -3.84 12.34
N ALA A 214 0.68 -4.89 12.38
CA ALA A 214 0.26 -6.23 11.98
C ALA A 214 -0.86 -6.77 12.87
N GLU A 215 -0.78 -6.56 14.18
CA GLU A 215 -1.84 -6.92 15.12
C GLU A 215 -3.10 -6.08 14.90
N TRP A 216 -2.96 -4.76 14.84
CA TRP A 216 -4.08 -3.85 14.57
C TRP A 216 -4.80 -4.20 13.27
N SER A 217 -4.05 -4.45 12.19
CA SER A 217 -4.64 -4.77 10.89
C SER A 217 -5.39 -6.11 10.90
N LYS A 218 -4.89 -7.11 11.64
CA LYS A 218 -5.64 -8.36 11.85
C LYS A 218 -6.97 -8.08 12.55
N THR A 219 -6.95 -7.38 13.68
CA THR A 219 -8.16 -7.07 14.46
C THR A 219 -9.16 -6.24 13.66
N LYS A 220 -8.70 -5.26 12.86
CA LYS A 220 -9.57 -4.35 12.13
C LYS A 220 -10.21 -4.99 10.89
N PHE A 221 -9.44 -5.76 10.13
CA PHE A 221 -9.90 -6.29 8.83
C PHE A 221 -10.40 -7.74 8.91
N TYR A 222 -10.19 -8.39 10.05
CA TYR A 222 -10.64 -9.75 10.36
C TYR A 222 -11.09 -9.82 11.83
N PRO A 223 -12.19 -9.13 12.20
CA PRO A 223 -12.79 -9.34 13.50
C PRO A 223 -13.14 -10.84 13.62
N SER A 224 -12.75 -11.47 14.72
CA SER A 224 -12.86 -12.92 14.97
C SER A 224 -14.31 -13.45 15.07
N ASP A 225 -15.28 -12.74 14.52
CA ASP A 225 -16.72 -12.99 14.60
C ASP A 225 -17.22 -14.10 13.65
N ASP A 226 -16.37 -14.68 12.78
CA ASP A 226 -16.72 -15.73 11.82
C ASP A 226 -16.57 -17.16 12.40
N GLN A 227 -16.94 -17.38 13.67
CA GLN A 227 -17.07 -18.73 14.23
C GLN A 227 -18.44 -19.40 13.95
N ASP A 228 -19.45 -18.66 13.46
CA ASP A 228 -20.83 -19.14 13.38
C ASP A 228 -21.31 -19.60 11.99
N LEU A 229 -20.44 -19.68 10.98
CA LEU A 229 -20.77 -20.28 9.67
C LEU A 229 -20.11 -21.66 9.50
N LYS A 230 -20.25 -22.52 10.51
CA LYS A 230 -20.05 -23.98 10.36
C LYS A 230 -21.37 -24.64 9.97
N GLY A 231 -21.67 -24.56 8.68
CA GLY A 231 -22.77 -25.26 8.04
C GLY A 231 -22.38 -25.70 6.62
N SER A 232 -21.26 -26.40 6.50
CA SER A 232 -20.84 -27.07 5.27
C SER A 232 -19.94 -28.23 5.65
N ASP A 233 -20.38 -29.43 5.31
CA ASP A 233 -19.83 -30.74 5.70
C ASP A 233 -18.42 -30.99 5.12
N ASN A 234 -17.42 -30.30 5.65
CA ASN A 234 -16.02 -30.68 5.55
C ASN A 234 -15.45 -30.86 6.96
N GLU A 235 -15.52 -32.09 7.46
CA GLU A 235 -15.09 -32.51 8.81
C GLU A 235 -13.56 -32.52 9.04
N ASP A 236 -12.75 -31.72 8.32
CA ASP A 236 -11.29 -31.70 8.51
C ASP A 236 -10.68 -30.29 8.70
N ALA A 237 -11.51 -29.32 9.07
CA ALA A 237 -11.05 -28.00 9.53
C ALA A 237 -11.17 -27.92 11.07
N GLY A 238 -10.39 -28.76 11.75
CA GLY A 238 -10.15 -28.66 13.18
C GLY A 238 -9.44 -27.34 13.53
N ASN A 239 -9.78 -26.78 14.69
CA ASN A 239 -9.18 -25.59 15.29
C ASN A 239 -7.68 -25.47 14.94
N GLU A 240 -7.29 -24.36 14.30
CA GLU A 240 -5.88 -24.03 14.07
C GLU A 240 -5.28 -23.64 15.43
N ALA A 241 -5.00 -24.66 16.26
CA ALA A 241 -4.31 -24.51 17.52
C ALA A 241 -2.99 -23.77 17.24
N ALA A 242 -2.74 -22.71 18.01
CA ALA A 242 -1.56 -21.88 17.85
C ALA A 242 -0.31 -22.77 17.87
N ILE A 243 0.52 -22.66 16.84
CA ILE A 243 1.75 -23.44 16.71
C ILE A 243 2.67 -23.03 17.89
N PRO A 244 3.08 -23.97 18.75
CA PRO A 244 3.96 -23.68 19.87
C PRO A 244 5.26 -23.03 19.40
N GLU A 245 5.73 -22.03 20.16
CA GLU A 245 7.02 -21.39 19.89
C GLU A 245 8.17 -22.35 20.21
N ILE A 246 9.20 -22.35 19.37
CA ILE A 246 10.37 -23.22 19.53
C ILE A 246 11.40 -22.52 20.40
N ILE A 247 11.53 -23.00 21.63
CA ILE A 247 12.44 -22.44 22.63
C ILE A 247 13.84 -23.07 22.44
N PRO A 248 14.90 -22.27 22.24
CA PRO A 248 16.27 -22.77 22.20
C PRO A 248 16.78 -23.18 23.59
N ASP A 249 17.67 -24.16 23.64
CA ASP A 249 18.45 -24.52 24.82
C ASP A 249 19.70 -23.64 24.98
N GLU A 250 20.53 -23.93 25.99
CA GLU A 250 21.76 -23.19 26.29
C GLU A 250 22.78 -23.23 25.13
N ASP A 251 22.78 -24.33 24.36
CA ASP A 251 23.60 -24.52 23.16
C ASP A 251 22.94 -23.92 21.89
N ARG A 252 21.79 -23.24 22.05
CA ARG A 252 20.95 -22.64 20.99
C ARG A 252 20.22 -23.65 20.10
N TYR A 253 20.22 -24.94 20.43
CA TYR A 253 19.43 -25.97 19.73
C TYR A 253 17.98 -25.94 20.17
N ALA A 254 17.06 -26.34 19.29
CA ALA A 254 15.64 -26.39 19.63
C ALA A 254 15.38 -27.44 20.72
N LYS A 255 14.66 -27.05 21.79
CA LYS A 255 13.98 -28.01 22.68
C LYS A 255 12.74 -28.55 21.98
N LEU A 256 12.35 -29.78 22.29
CA LEU A 256 11.18 -30.41 21.69
C LEU A 256 9.89 -29.78 22.27
N PRO A 257 9.09 -29.04 21.48
CA PRO A 257 7.80 -28.53 21.94
C PRO A 257 6.78 -29.68 22.04
N SER A 258 5.62 -29.47 22.66
CA SER A 258 4.52 -30.45 22.58
C SER A 258 3.87 -30.41 21.18
N CYS A 259 3.57 -31.57 20.60
CA CYS A 259 2.80 -31.68 19.35
C CYS A 259 1.31 -31.97 19.59
N ASP A 260 0.88 -32.04 20.85
CA ASP A 260 -0.46 -32.49 21.20
C ASP A 260 -1.51 -31.49 20.70
N GLY A 261 -2.55 -32.01 20.04
CA GLY A 261 -3.65 -31.19 19.51
C GLY A 261 -3.33 -30.43 18.22
N LEU A 262 -2.14 -30.59 17.63
CA LEU A 262 -1.81 -29.99 16.34
C LEU A 262 -2.22 -30.90 15.18
N GLY A 263 -2.94 -30.33 14.22
CA GLY A 263 -3.16 -30.98 12.93
C GLY A 263 -1.85 -31.15 12.15
N LEU A 264 -1.86 -32.02 11.13
CA LEU A 264 -0.67 -32.39 10.35
C LEU A 264 0.11 -31.18 9.81
N LYS A 265 -0.60 -30.13 9.36
CA LYS A 265 0.01 -28.87 8.91
C LYS A 265 0.79 -28.16 10.03
N GLY A 266 0.25 -28.11 11.24
CA GLY A 266 0.93 -27.53 12.41
C GLY A 266 2.16 -28.33 12.80
N GLN A 267 2.06 -29.66 12.76
CA GLN A 267 3.21 -30.55 12.98
C GLN A 267 4.31 -30.35 11.92
N HIS A 268 3.96 -30.17 10.64
CA HIS A 268 4.94 -29.84 9.60
C HIS A 268 5.68 -28.54 9.88
N GLU A 269 5.00 -27.49 10.35
CA GLU A 269 5.64 -26.22 10.70
C GLU A 269 6.57 -26.35 11.91
N LEU A 270 6.18 -27.12 12.94
CA LEU A 270 7.08 -27.41 14.07
C LEU A 270 8.36 -28.12 13.61
N ILE A 271 8.23 -29.15 12.77
CA ILE A 271 9.39 -29.86 12.21
C ILE A 271 10.28 -28.88 11.43
N ARG A 272 9.71 -28.02 10.58
CA ARG A 272 10.49 -27.00 9.85
C ARG A 272 11.23 -26.07 10.78
N GLY A 273 10.58 -25.61 11.84
CA GLY A 273 11.20 -24.72 12.81
C GLY A 273 12.37 -25.38 13.56
N ILE A 274 12.25 -26.66 13.93
CA ILE A 274 13.34 -27.42 14.59
C ILE A 274 14.56 -27.56 13.66
N PHE A 275 14.33 -27.91 12.39
CA PHE A 275 15.40 -27.97 11.39
C PHE A 275 16.01 -26.58 11.12
N HIS A 276 15.19 -25.53 11.05
CA HIS A 276 15.67 -24.17 10.80
C HIS A 276 16.54 -23.64 11.94
N ALA A 277 16.12 -23.84 13.20
CA ALA A 277 16.91 -23.48 14.37
C ALA A 277 18.29 -24.16 14.34
N SER A 278 18.30 -25.47 14.07
CA SER A 278 19.54 -26.26 14.01
C SER A 278 20.45 -25.85 12.83
N TYR A 279 19.87 -25.50 11.67
CA TYR A 279 20.63 -25.02 10.52
C TYR A 279 21.21 -23.61 10.71
N LYS A 280 20.49 -22.76 11.46
CA LYS A 280 20.95 -21.42 11.83
C LYS A 280 22.24 -21.47 12.66
N ILE A 281 22.37 -22.48 13.53
CA ILE A 281 23.60 -22.73 14.30
C ILE A 281 24.74 -23.11 13.36
N CYS A 282 24.51 -24.07 12.46
CA CYS A 282 25.52 -24.56 11.51
C CYS A 282 26.03 -23.48 10.54
N THR A 283 25.14 -22.58 10.09
CA THR A 283 25.48 -21.54 9.11
C THR A 283 25.94 -20.22 9.75
N GLY A 284 25.63 -20.01 11.03
CA GLY A 284 25.82 -18.73 11.72
C GLY A 284 24.87 -17.61 11.21
N GLY A 285 23.77 -17.96 10.56
CA GLY A 285 22.83 -17.00 9.98
C GLY A 285 21.43 -17.57 9.70
N SER A 286 20.48 -16.71 9.35
CA SER A 286 19.07 -17.09 9.10
C SER A 286 18.84 -17.64 7.69
N ARG A 287 19.70 -18.55 7.21
CA ARG A 287 19.56 -19.16 5.87
C ARG A 287 18.45 -20.22 5.88
N PRO A 288 17.66 -20.35 4.81
CA PRO A 288 16.64 -21.39 4.72
C PRO A 288 17.29 -22.77 4.64
N VAL A 289 16.63 -23.79 5.20
CA VAL A 289 17.09 -25.19 5.15
C VAL A 289 17.06 -25.68 3.69
N PRO A 290 18.16 -26.24 3.16
CA PRO A 290 18.25 -26.63 1.76
C PRO A 290 17.60 -28.00 1.51
N TRP A 291 16.28 -28.11 1.70
CA TRP A 291 15.51 -29.37 1.64
C TRP A 291 15.81 -30.21 0.39
N GLY A 292 15.88 -29.58 -0.79
CA GLY A 292 16.14 -30.29 -2.05
C GLY A 292 17.48 -31.03 -2.08
N VAL A 293 18.54 -30.43 -1.52
CA VAL A 293 19.87 -31.06 -1.48
C VAL A 293 19.96 -32.08 -0.36
N MET A 294 19.33 -31.79 0.79
CA MET A 294 19.27 -32.68 1.94
C MET A 294 18.47 -33.97 1.64
N THR A 295 17.42 -33.88 0.83
CA THR A 295 16.61 -35.04 0.40
C THR A 295 17.44 -36.01 -0.45
N ALA A 296 18.34 -35.50 -1.30
CA ALA A 296 19.18 -36.32 -2.15
C ALA A 296 20.31 -37.04 -1.39
N ALA A 297 20.83 -36.44 -0.30
CA ALA A 297 21.99 -36.96 0.42
C ALA A 297 22.00 -36.54 1.90
N SER A 298 21.00 -36.98 2.68
CA SER A 298 20.81 -36.53 4.08
C SER A 298 22.00 -36.82 4.99
N SER A 299 22.69 -37.95 4.80
CA SER A 299 23.88 -38.35 5.56
C SER A 299 25.07 -37.40 5.40
N ASN A 300 25.11 -36.59 4.33
CA ASN A 300 26.17 -35.60 4.12
C ASN A 300 25.93 -34.30 4.91
N TYR A 301 24.70 -34.07 5.39
CA TYR A 301 24.28 -32.82 6.03
C TYR A 301 23.91 -33.00 7.49
N LEU A 302 23.39 -34.17 7.89
CA LEU A 302 22.90 -34.44 9.24
C LEU A 302 23.81 -35.45 9.96
N GLU A 303 24.01 -35.22 11.26
CA GLU A 303 24.74 -36.15 12.12
C GLU A 303 23.98 -37.47 12.27
N HIS A 304 24.71 -38.58 12.32
CA HIS A 304 24.12 -39.90 12.53
C HIS A 304 23.37 -39.93 13.87
N GLY A 305 22.08 -40.26 13.83
CA GLY A 305 21.20 -40.25 15.01
C GLY A 305 20.32 -39.00 15.15
N SER A 306 20.46 -37.98 14.28
CA SER A 306 19.53 -36.85 14.20
C SER A 306 18.14 -37.23 13.63
N VAL A 307 18.09 -38.34 12.89
CA VAL A 307 16.88 -38.90 12.27
C VAL A 307 16.85 -40.42 12.49
N PRO A 308 15.67 -41.06 12.46
CA PRO A 308 15.57 -42.51 12.61
C PRO A 308 16.40 -43.27 11.56
N THR A 309 16.89 -44.45 11.90
CA THR A 309 17.61 -45.31 10.96
C THR A 309 16.72 -45.64 9.75
N ALA A 310 17.27 -45.52 8.54
CA ALA A 310 16.55 -45.67 7.27
C ALA A 310 15.37 -44.70 7.07
N PHE A 311 15.39 -43.52 7.71
CA PHE A 311 14.44 -42.45 7.44
C PHE A 311 14.86 -41.64 6.21
N VAL A 312 13.94 -41.46 5.25
CA VAL A 312 14.16 -40.62 4.06
C VAL A 312 13.73 -39.20 4.39
N VAL A 313 14.71 -38.32 4.59
CA VAL A 313 14.46 -36.90 4.87
C VAL A 313 13.88 -36.23 3.62
N LYS A 314 12.78 -35.50 3.77
CA LYS A 314 12.13 -34.69 2.72
C LYS A 314 11.61 -33.38 3.32
N ASP A 315 11.13 -32.47 2.48
CA ASP A 315 10.42 -31.28 2.99
C ASP A 315 9.22 -31.72 3.82
N PRO A 316 8.99 -31.15 5.02
CA PRO A 316 7.83 -31.46 5.84
C PRO A 316 6.49 -31.40 5.11
N SER A 317 6.27 -30.49 4.13
CA SER A 317 5.00 -30.50 3.35
C SER A 317 4.78 -31.75 2.50
N HIS A 318 5.79 -32.59 2.32
CA HIS A 318 5.70 -33.85 1.61
C HIS A 318 5.71 -35.07 2.55
N MET A 319 5.79 -34.85 3.87
CA MET A 319 5.67 -35.92 4.87
C MET A 319 4.21 -36.30 5.07
N LYS A 320 3.98 -37.60 5.23
CA LYS A 320 2.71 -38.15 5.70
C LYS A 320 2.73 -38.24 7.21
N THR A 321 1.56 -38.38 7.81
CA THR A 321 1.37 -38.49 9.26
C THR A 321 2.25 -39.59 9.88
N GLU A 322 2.44 -40.73 9.20
CA GLU A 322 3.26 -41.83 9.73
C GLU A 322 4.75 -41.46 9.80
N GLU A 323 5.24 -40.67 8.84
CA GLU A 323 6.62 -40.21 8.80
C GLU A 323 6.88 -39.11 9.81
N VAL A 324 5.91 -38.19 9.97
CA VAL A 324 5.93 -37.16 11.01
C VAL A 324 5.99 -37.81 12.40
N ASN A 325 5.08 -38.74 12.70
CA ASN A 325 5.07 -39.44 13.99
C ASN A 325 6.35 -40.25 14.23
N ARG A 326 6.88 -40.93 13.19
CA ARG A 326 8.13 -41.69 13.31
C ARG A 326 9.33 -40.79 13.61
N LEU A 327 9.41 -39.62 12.98
CA LEU A 327 10.46 -38.64 13.25
C LEU A 327 10.29 -38.03 14.66
N TRP A 328 9.05 -37.71 15.04
CA TRP A 328 8.73 -37.11 16.32
C TRP A 328 9.09 -38.02 17.50
N ASN A 329 8.68 -39.29 17.47
CA ASN A 329 9.00 -40.27 18.51
C ASN A 329 10.52 -40.48 18.67
N HIS A 330 11.28 -40.38 17.57
CA HIS A 330 12.74 -40.44 17.61
C HIS A 330 13.34 -39.21 18.31
N TRP A 331 12.78 -38.03 18.07
CA TRP A 331 13.17 -36.81 18.78
C TRP A 331 12.77 -36.82 20.25
N GLU A 332 11.63 -37.41 20.62
CA GLU A 332 11.27 -37.64 22.02
C GLU A 332 12.30 -38.51 22.73
N GLN A 333 12.75 -39.60 22.10
CA GLN A 333 13.80 -40.47 22.62
C GLN A 333 15.15 -39.73 22.76
N ASN A 334 15.52 -38.91 21.76
CA ASN A 334 16.72 -38.08 21.84
C ASN A 334 16.60 -37.06 22.99
N SER A 335 15.47 -36.38 23.11
CA SER A 335 15.20 -35.40 24.17
C SER A 335 15.27 -36.06 25.54
N ALA A 336 14.65 -37.22 25.73
CA ALA A 336 14.70 -37.99 26.98
C ALA A 336 16.13 -38.45 27.34
N ALA A 337 16.97 -38.69 26.33
CA ALA A 337 18.37 -39.03 26.50
C ALA A 337 19.30 -37.79 26.61
N ASN A 338 18.76 -36.58 26.72
CA ASN A 338 19.51 -35.30 26.68
C ASN A 338 20.42 -35.17 25.45
N LYS A 339 19.97 -35.69 24.30
CA LYS A 339 20.64 -35.55 23.00
C LYS A 339 19.95 -34.47 22.19
N LYS A 340 20.74 -33.78 21.37
CA LYS A 340 20.25 -32.77 20.41
C LYS A 340 19.30 -33.42 19.41
N LEU A 341 18.19 -32.73 19.10
CA LEU A 341 17.16 -33.26 18.20
C LEU A 341 17.71 -33.43 16.78
N VAL A 342 18.31 -32.37 16.24
CA VAL A 342 18.89 -32.31 14.91
C VAL A 342 20.24 -31.60 14.97
N VAL A 343 21.28 -32.22 14.42
CA VAL A 343 22.60 -31.61 14.30
C VAL A 343 23.03 -31.63 12.84
N PHE A 344 23.36 -30.46 12.30
CA PHE A 344 23.90 -30.33 10.96
C PHE A 344 25.43 -30.42 11.00
N VAL A 345 25.99 -31.43 10.32
CA VAL A 345 27.45 -31.62 10.17
C VAL A 345 28.03 -30.78 9.04
N LYS A 346 27.19 -30.38 8.07
CA LYS A 346 27.62 -29.58 6.91
C LYS A 346 26.49 -28.64 6.49
N ALA A 347 26.86 -27.42 6.09
CA ALA A 347 25.97 -26.48 5.42
C ALA A 347 26.11 -26.56 3.90
N LYS A 348 25.10 -26.11 3.16
CA LYS A 348 25.20 -25.97 1.70
C LYS A 348 26.31 -24.97 1.34
N ASP A 349 27.05 -25.28 0.28
CA ASP A 349 28.11 -24.39 -0.20
C ASP A 349 27.55 -22.99 -0.52
N GLY A 350 28.16 -21.97 0.10
CA GLY A 350 27.70 -20.57 0.03
C GLY A 350 26.84 -20.09 1.20
N ASP A 351 26.32 -21.00 2.05
CA ASP A 351 25.48 -20.60 3.19
C ASP A 351 26.28 -20.23 4.44
N VAL A 352 27.52 -20.74 4.58
CA VAL A 352 28.40 -20.46 5.73
C VAL A 352 28.94 -19.03 5.65
N ARG A 353 28.75 -18.23 6.70
CA ARG A 353 29.35 -16.89 6.80
C ARG A 353 30.88 -16.98 6.79
N ALA A 354 31.52 -16.11 6.00
CA ALA A 354 32.99 -16.06 5.87
C ALA A 354 33.74 -15.92 7.20
N ASN A 355 33.12 -15.31 8.22
CA ASN A 355 33.73 -15.09 9.53
C ASN A 355 33.97 -16.38 10.33
N VAL A 356 33.16 -17.44 10.15
CA VAL A 356 33.34 -18.70 10.89
C VAL A 356 34.57 -19.47 10.39
N ARG A 357 34.95 -19.32 9.12
CA ARG A 357 36.14 -19.97 8.54
C ARG A 357 37.48 -19.45 9.08
N ASN A 358 37.51 -18.28 9.71
CA ASN A 358 38.77 -17.66 10.16
C ASN A 358 39.28 -18.19 11.51
N GLU A 359 38.44 -18.79 12.35
CA GLU A 359 38.90 -19.30 13.65
C GLU A 359 39.63 -20.65 13.55
N GLU A 360 39.22 -21.54 12.63
CA GLU A 360 39.91 -22.83 12.45
C GLU A 360 41.28 -22.68 11.78
N ARG A 361 41.47 -21.66 10.94
CA ARG A 361 42.77 -21.41 10.27
C ARG A 361 43.82 -20.83 11.21
N LYS A 362 43.45 -20.17 12.31
CA LYS A 362 44.41 -19.61 13.27
C LYS A 362 45.06 -20.66 14.21
N LYS A 363 44.54 -21.89 14.27
CA LYS A 363 45.13 -22.96 15.09
C LYS A 363 46.27 -23.74 14.41
N LYS A 364 46.59 -23.48 13.13
CA LYS A 364 47.63 -24.22 12.39
C LYS A 364 48.92 -23.44 12.04
N SER A 365 49.06 -22.16 12.42
CA SER A 365 50.22 -21.35 11.99
C SER A 365 51.26 -20.98 13.06
N LYS A 366 51.20 -21.53 14.29
CA LYS A 366 52.30 -21.40 15.26
C LYS A 366 53.27 -22.58 15.19
N ALA A 367 54.04 -22.65 14.12
CA ALA A 367 55.34 -23.29 14.14
C ALA A 367 56.26 -22.60 13.13
N LYS A 368 57.47 -22.28 13.60
CA LYS A 368 58.68 -21.95 12.83
C LYS A 368 59.00 -20.46 12.59
N ARG A 369 59.79 -19.95 13.53
CA ARG A 369 61.19 -19.49 13.35
C ARG A 369 61.46 -18.00 13.61
N VAL A 370 62.13 -17.81 14.74
CA VAL A 370 62.92 -16.65 15.16
C VAL A 370 64.26 -16.63 14.42
N SER A 371 64.65 -15.46 13.91
CA SER A 371 66.03 -14.91 13.85
C SER A 371 65.90 -13.45 13.37
N LEU A 372 65.97 -12.45 14.23
CA LEU A 372 67.19 -11.81 14.75
C LEU A 372 68.00 -11.10 13.66
N LEU A 373 67.82 -9.78 13.54
CA LEU A 373 68.89 -8.81 13.26
C LEU A 373 68.37 -7.38 13.49
N ASP A 374 69.00 -6.73 14.47
CA ASP A 374 69.06 -5.28 14.68
C ASP A 374 69.56 -4.57 13.42
N SER A 375 69.07 -3.35 13.21
CA SER A 375 69.94 -2.21 12.87
C SER A 375 69.15 -0.90 12.98
N ASP A 376 69.54 -0.11 13.98
CA ASP A 376 69.33 1.32 14.08
C ASP A 376 69.80 2.04 12.81
N LYS A 377 69.10 3.12 12.45
CA LYS A 377 69.71 4.37 11.94
C LYS A 377 68.67 5.49 11.92
N GLU A 378 68.92 6.47 12.78
CA GLU A 378 68.50 7.86 12.60
C GLU A 378 69.10 8.40 11.30
N ASP A 379 68.36 9.22 10.56
CA ASP A 379 68.87 10.53 10.15
C ASP A 379 67.75 11.42 9.57
N ARG A 380 67.81 12.67 10.01
CA ARG A 380 67.08 13.83 9.49
C ARG A 380 67.46 14.10 8.04
N ASP A 381 66.53 14.57 7.23
CA ASP A 381 66.43 15.99 6.80
C ASP A 381 65.60 16.16 5.52
N GLN A 382 64.95 17.34 5.47
CA GLN A 382 64.52 18.09 4.28
C GLN A 382 63.18 17.75 3.60
N LEU A 383 62.23 18.65 3.88
CA LEU A 383 61.14 19.12 2.99
C LEU A 383 61.68 19.52 1.60
N PRO A 384 60.82 19.47 0.55
CA PRO A 384 60.14 20.73 0.21
C PRO A 384 58.63 20.56 -0.05
N SER A 385 57.90 21.50 0.58
CA SER A 385 56.70 22.18 0.11
C SER A 385 56.33 21.96 -1.37
N LEU A 386 55.16 21.37 -1.61
CA LEU A 386 54.36 21.62 -2.81
C LEU A 386 52.91 21.89 -2.41
N ASN A 387 52.46 23.05 -2.85
CA ASN A 387 51.15 23.67 -2.69
C ASN A 387 50.02 22.78 -3.20
N SER A 388 48.93 22.70 -2.42
CA SER A 388 47.59 22.40 -2.93
C SER A 388 46.60 23.31 -2.23
N SER A 389 46.47 24.51 -2.76
CA SER A 389 45.35 25.44 -2.60
C SER A 389 44.04 24.73 -3.03
N ASP A 390 42.99 24.74 -2.22
CA ASP A 390 41.88 25.73 -2.26
C ASP A 390 40.80 25.26 -3.26
N LEU A 391 39.55 24.95 -2.89
CA LEU A 391 38.54 25.84 -2.31
C LEU A 391 37.57 25.06 -1.41
N THR A 392 37.50 25.45 -0.15
CA THR A 392 36.34 25.21 0.73
C THR A 392 35.81 26.59 1.07
N GLU A 393 34.72 27.00 0.41
CA GLU A 393 34.01 28.23 0.70
C GLU A 393 33.42 28.14 2.11
N HIS A 394 34.16 28.66 3.09
CA HIS A 394 33.56 29.18 4.30
C HIS A 394 32.81 30.45 3.91
N ARG A 395 31.49 30.31 3.68
CA ARG A 395 30.56 31.43 3.52
C ARG A 395 30.49 32.18 4.84
N THR A 396 31.32 33.20 4.98
CA THR A 396 31.27 34.18 6.07
C THR A 396 29.88 34.83 6.06
N GLN A 397 29.15 34.73 7.18
CA GLN A 397 27.95 35.52 7.40
C GLN A 397 28.30 37.01 7.28
N PRO A 398 27.49 37.84 6.59
CA PRO A 398 27.71 39.27 6.54
C PRO A 398 27.51 39.86 7.94
N ALA A 399 28.51 40.59 8.41
CA ALA A 399 28.48 41.34 9.67
C ALA A 399 27.49 42.52 9.58
N ASP A 400 26.99 42.94 10.74
CA ASP A 400 26.07 44.06 11.04
C ASP A 400 26.31 45.37 10.23
N THR A 401 25.97 45.37 8.95
CA THR A 401 25.75 46.59 8.16
C THR A 401 24.29 46.97 8.25
N THR A 402 24.02 48.24 8.56
CA THR A 402 22.65 48.75 8.68
C THR A 402 21.82 48.47 7.42
N PRO A 403 20.52 48.13 7.55
CA PRO A 403 19.77 47.36 6.53
C PRO A 403 19.40 48.12 5.26
N ASP A 404 19.48 49.46 5.28
CA ASP A 404 18.97 50.31 4.20
C ASP A 404 19.87 50.34 2.94
N ASP A 405 21.06 49.74 2.97
CA ASP A 405 22.03 49.79 1.87
C ASP A 405 22.28 48.41 1.21
N VAL A 406 21.45 47.41 1.52
CA VAL A 406 21.53 46.08 0.87
C VAL A 406 21.05 46.21 -0.57
N SER A 407 21.90 45.84 -1.53
CA SER A 407 21.55 45.93 -2.95
C SER A 407 20.33 45.05 -3.26
N ILE A 408 19.50 45.47 -4.22
CA ILE A 408 18.31 44.69 -4.64
C ILE A 408 18.71 43.26 -5.05
N THR A 409 19.90 43.08 -5.65
CA THR A 409 20.43 41.76 -6.00
C THR A 409 20.67 40.89 -4.77
N ASP A 410 21.26 41.46 -3.72
CA ASP A 410 21.51 40.75 -2.47
C ASP A 410 20.20 40.39 -1.75
N GLN A 411 19.16 41.22 -1.87
CA GLN A 411 17.83 40.93 -1.35
C GLN A 411 17.23 39.67 -1.98
N TYR A 412 17.28 39.54 -3.31
CA TYR A 412 16.79 38.32 -3.98
C TYR A 412 17.58 37.08 -3.59
N THR A 413 18.91 37.16 -3.54
CA THR A 413 19.75 36.04 -3.11
C THR A 413 19.48 35.64 -1.65
N PHE A 414 19.16 36.63 -0.80
CA PHE A 414 18.74 36.35 0.57
C PHE A 414 17.38 35.63 0.60
N LEU A 415 16.38 36.11 -0.13
CA LEU A 415 15.06 35.45 -0.22
C LEU A 415 15.21 34.00 -0.70
N GLU A 416 15.94 33.75 -1.79
CA GLU A 416 16.21 32.40 -2.29
C GLU A 416 16.89 31.49 -1.24
N SER A 417 17.65 32.06 -0.31
CA SER A 417 18.30 31.31 0.76
C SER A 417 17.36 30.92 1.92
N LEU A 418 16.20 31.58 2.06
CA LEU A 418 15.25 31.33 3.15
C LEU A 418 14.51 29.99 2.98
N SER A 419 14.23 29.56 1.74
CA SER A 419 13.50 28.32 1.48
C SER A 419 13.83 27.73 0.10
N LYS A 420 13.83 26.40 0.01
CA LYS A 420 13.98 25.64 -1.26
C LYS A 420 12.63 25.17 -1.82
N ASN A 421 11.52 25.67 -1.29
CA ASN A 421 10.18 25.31 -1.77
C ASN A 421 9.94 25.91 -3.16
N ASP A 422 9.56 25.07 -4.12
CA ASP A 422 9.41 25.49 -5.53
C ASP A 422 8.40 26.64 -5.68
N ASN A 423 7.23 26.57 -5.03
CA ASN A 423 6.22 27.64 -5.10
C ASN A 423 6.74 28.97 -4.53
N TYR A 424 7.59 28.94 -3.50
CA TYR A 424 8.21 30.14 -2.95
C TYR A 424 9.26 30.73 -3.90
N LEU A 425 10.03 29.88 -4.59
CA LEU A 425 10.98 30.33 -5.60
C LEU A 425 10.26 30.92 -6.83
N GLU A 426 9.15 30.32 -7.27
CA GLU A 426 8.28 30.88 -8.31
C GLU A 426 7.75 32.26 -7.91
N LEU A 427 7.41 32.46 -6.63
CA LEU A 427 7.00 33.76 -6.08
C LEU A 427 8.10 34.82 -6.20
N ILE A 428 9.34 34.44 -5.92
CA ILE A 428 10.51 35.31 -6.03
C ILE A 428 10.75 35.69 -7.49
N ASP A 429 10.68 34.72 -8.40
CA ASP A 429 10.83 34.96 -9.84
C ASP A 429 9.70 35.86 -10.38
N ALA A 430 8.45 35.66 -9.94
CA ALA A 430 7.33 36.53 -10.30
C ALA A 430 7.55 37.98 -9.84
N ILE A 431 8.10 38.22 -8.64
CA ILE A 431 8.48 39.58 -8.21
C ILE A 431 9.61 40.13 -9.08
N ARG A 432 10.61 39.31 -9.40
CA ARG A 432 11.76 39.72 -10.21
C ARG A 432 11.28 40.21 -11.58
N ASP A 433 10.36 39.48 -12.20
CA ASP A 433 9.72 39.86 -13.45
C ASP A 433 8.91 41.15 -13.30
N LEU A 434 8.13 41.27 -12.22
CA LEU A 434 7.35 42.46 -11.92
C LEU A 434 8.24 43.70 -11.71
N ALA A 435 9.42 43.54 -11.11
CA ALA A 435 10.42 44.60 -10.96
C ALA A 435 11.02 45.03 -12.31
N ILE A 436 11.27 44.08 -13.22
CA ILE A 436 11.75 44.35 -14.58
C ILE A 436 10.71 45.12 -15.39
N LEU A 437 9.44 44.70 -15.29
CA LEU A 437 8.32 45.33 -15.99
C LEU A 437 8.04 46.74 -15.48
N ALA A 438 8.13 46.94 -14.17
CA ALA A 438 7.79 48.21 -13.57
C ALA A 438 8.63 49.35 -14.14
N LYS A 439 9.93 49.16 -14.44
CA LYS A 439 10.92 50.19 -14.87
C LYS A 439 10.85 51.54 -14.14
N GLN A 440 10.03 51.65 -13.10
CA GLN A 440 9.63 52.88 -12.45
C GLN A 440 10.50 53.03 -11.22
N LYS A 441 10.98 54.26 -11.05
CA LYS A 441 11.70 54.68 -9.86
C LYS A 441 10.80 54.42 -8.65
N PRO A 442 11.27 53.72 -7.61
CA PRO A 442 10.44 53.36 -6.46
C PRO A 442 9.85 54.64 -5.85
N THR A 443 8.55 54.83 -6.05
CA THR A 443 7.78 55.83 -5.34
C THR A 443 7.80 55.40 -3.87
N SER A 444 8.19 56.30 -2.97
CA SER A 444 8.22 56.03 -1.53
C SER A 444 6.83 55.55 -1.10
N VAL A 445 6.69 54.23 -0.91
CA VAL A 445 5.45 53.59 -0.48
C VAL A 445 5.35 53.79 1.03
N GLN A 446 4.18 54.18 1.50
CA GLN A 446 3.89 54.21 2.93
C GLN A 446 4.09 52.79 3.49
N ASN A 447 4.83 52.67 4.59
CA ASN A 447 5.10 51.37 5.20
C ASN A 447 3.78 50.61 5.42
N PRO A 448 3.56 49.48 4.75
CA PRO A 448 2.37 48.67 4.99
C PRO A 448 2.34 48.18 6.44
N ASP A 449 1.14 47.98 7.01
CA ASP A 449 0.94 47.41 8.36
C ASP A 449 1.29 45.91 8.36
N LEU A 450 2.57 45.62 8.18
CA LEU A 450 3.14 44.28 8.21
C LEU A 450 3.60 43.92 9.62
N PRO A 451 3.73 42.62 9.93
CA PRO A 451 4.41 42.19 11.13
C PRO A 451 5.82 42.80 11.23
N ILE A 452 6.25 43.17 12.43
CA ILE A 452 7.53 43.87 12.68
C ILE A 452 8.73 43.08 12.13
N TRP A 453 8.63 41.76 12.11
CA TRP A 453 9.66 40.84 11.60
C TRP A 453 9.63 40.66 10.07
N ALA A 454 8.57 41.07 9.38
CA ALA A 454 8.49 41.05 7.91
C ALA A 454 9.06 42.35 7.32
N ASN A 455 10.24 42.75 7.80
CA ASN A 455 10.96 43.95 7.41
C ASN A 455 12.44 43.61 7.22
N TRP A 456 13.10 44.24 6.24
CA TRP A 456 14.52 44.10 5.98
C TRP A 456 15.41 44.47 7.17
N SER A 457 14.89 45.28 8.10
CA SER A 457 15.59 45.57 9.35
C SER A 457 15.53 44.46 10.40
N TRP A 458 14.85 43.35 10.12
CA TRP A 458 14.79 42.20 11.03
C TRP A 458 16.14 41.47 11.08
N GLY A 459 16.91 41.69 12.14
CA GLY A 459 18.19 41.02 12.38
C GLY A 459 18.09 39.69 13.12
N GLY A 460 16.87 39.24 13.47
CA GLY A 460 16.68 38.02 14.25
C GLY A 460 16.94 36.74 13.44
N SER A 461 17.76 35.85 13.98
CA SER A 461 17.97 34.50 13.40
C SER A 461 16.73 33.62 13.48
N TYR A 462 15.82 33.92 14.43
CA TYR A 462 14.56 33.23 14.67
C TYR A 462 13.41 34.24 14.72
N LEU A 463 12.18 33.81 14.48
CA LEU A 463 10.99 34.63 14.69
C LEU A 463 10.71 34.87 16.18
N PRO A 464 9.94 35.93 16.53
CA PRO A 464 9.54 36.22 17.90
C PRO A 464 8.85 35.05 18.61
N GLU A 465 9.14 34.86 19.91
CA GLU A 465 8.62 33.75 20.73
C GLU A 465 7.09 33.61 20.69
N ASP A 466 6.36 34.72 20.66
CA ASP A 466 4.89 34.71 20.64
C ASP A 466 4.30 34.05 19.39
N MET A 467 5.02 34.05 18.27
CA MET A 467 4.65 33.32 17.05
C MET A 467 4.71 31.79 17.25
N HIS A 468 5.56 31.32 18.16
CA HIS A 468 5.73 29.89 18.45
C HIS A 468 4.76 29.39 19.51
N VAL A 469 4.37 30.25 20.45
CA VAL A 469 3.51 29.87 21.58
C VAL A 469 2.02 30.02 21.23
N SER A 470 1.66 30.97 20.36
CA SER A 470 0.27 31.33 20.07
C SER A 470 -0.09 31.13 18.61
N TYR A 471 -0.96 30.15 18.34
CA TYR A 471 -1.53 29.96 17.01
C TYR A 471 -2.29 31.19 16.51
N ASP A 472 -2.97 31.92 17.40
CA ASP A 472 -3.70 33.13 17.05
C ASP A 472 -2.77 34.25 16.59
N THR A 473 -1.57 34.37 17.18
CA THR A 473 -0.56 35.36 16.79
C THR A 473 0.04 35.03 15.42
N LEU A 474 0.34 33.74 15.20
CA LEU A 474 0.80 33.24 13.91
C LEU A 474 -0.25 33.52 12.82
N LYS A 475 -1.51 33.16 13.09
CA LYS A 475 -2.63 33.37 12.17
C LYS A 475 -2.84 34.85 11.87
N ALA A 476 -2.88 35.71 12.90
CA ALA A 476 -3.04 37.15 12.70
C ALA A 476 -1.91 37.76 11.86
N SER A 477 -0.68 37.27 12.03
CA SER A 477 0.45 37.72 11.21
C SER A 477 0.35 37.24 9.76
N LEU A 478 -0.14 36.02 9.53
CA LEU A 478 -0.41 35.52 8.19
C LEU A 478 -1.55 36.30 7.51
N ASP A 479 -2.63 36.57 8.24
CA ASP A 479 -3.75 37.38 7.77
C ASP A 479 -3.27 38.78 7.36
N LYS A 480 -2.34 39.38 8.12
CA LYS A 480 -1.70 40.66 7.75
C LYS A 480 -0.87 40.56 6.47
N LEU A 481 -0.08 39.49 6.30
CA LEU A 481 0.70 39.27 5.07
C LEU A 481 -0.22 39.09 3.85
N GLN A 482 -1.34 38.38 4.02
CA GLN A 482 -2.32 38.11 2.97
C GLN A 482 -3.15 39.34 2.61
N ALA A 483 -3.52 40.17 3.60
CA ALA A 483 -4.30 41.38 3.39
C ALA A 483 -3.47 42.56 2.86
N CYS A 484 -2.14 42.44 2.81
CA CYS A 484 -1.28 43.52 2.36
C CYS A 484 -1.45 43.75 0.85
N PRO A 485 -1.89 44.94 0.40
CA PRO A 485 -2.08 45.22 -1.02
C PRO A 485 -0.73 45.26 -1.72
N ILE A 486 -0.56 44.40 -2.72
CA ILE A 486 0.64 44.33 -3.54
C ILE A 486 0.38 45.13 -4.82
N SER A 487 0.94 46.33 -4.86
CA SER A 487 0.84 47.26 -6.00
C SER A 487 2.08 47.27 -6.90
N GLY A 488 3.14 46.56 -6.51
CA GLY A 488 4.44 46.61 -7.16
C GLY A 488 5.49 45.75 -6.44
N ALA A 489 6.68 45.62 -7.04
CA ALA A 489 7.75 44.80 -6.47
C ALA A 489 8.20 45.34 -5.09
N ALA A 490 8.22 46.67 -4.92
CA ALA A 490 8.59 47.29 -3.65
C ALA A 490 7.63 46.95 -2.50
N SER A 491 6.32 46.85 -2.75
CA SER A 491 5.33 46.45 -1.73
C SER A 491 5.24 44.93 -1.57
N ALA A 492 5.56 44.17 -2.62
CA ALA A 492 5.58 42.70 -2.60
C ALA A 492 6.78 42.12 -1.83
N MET A 493 7.96 42.76 -1.92
CA MET A 493 9.21 42.25 -1.33
C MET A 493 9.12 41.99 0.19
N PRO A 494 8.62 42.91 1.03
CA PRO A 494 8.44 42.64 2.46
C PRO A 494 7.46 41.49 2.76
N VAL A 495 6.42 41.31 1.95
CA VAL A 495 5.46 40.20 2.09
C VAL A 495 6.16 38.87 1.82
N ILE A 496 6.93 38.77 0.73
CA ILE A 496 7.71 37.57 0.40
C ILE A 496 8.81 37.30 1.43
N LEU A 497 9.46 38.35 1.94
CA LEU A 497 10.40 38.23 3.06
C LEU A 497 9.70 37.58 4.27
N GLY A 498 8.53 38.08 4.64
CA GLY A 498 7.75 37.51 5.74
C GLY A 498 7.43 36.03 5.52
N ILE A 499 6.94 35.68 4.34
CA ILE A 499 6.64 34.28 3.99
C ILE A 499 7.89 33.40 4.03
N GLY A 500 9.01 33.88 3.49
CA GLY A 500 10.29 33.18 3.51
C GLY A 500 10.79 32.92 4.93
N LEU A 501 10.67 33.91 5.82
CA LEU A 501 11.01 33.76 7.24
C LEU A 501 10.13 32.71 7.92
N LEU A 502 8.82 32.66 7.62
CA LEU A 502 7.93 31.60 8.12
C LEU A 502 8.34 30.21 7.62
N TYR A 503 8.73 30.07 6.35
CA TYR A 503 9.26 28.80 5.81
C TYR A 503 10.55 28.37 6.50
N ARG A 504 11.50 29.30 6.67
CA ARG A 504 12.76 29.06 7.39
C ARG A 504 12.49 28.60 8.82
N GLU A 505 11.58 29.28 9.52
CA GLU A 505 11.25 28.97 10.90
C GLU A 505 10.56 27.60 11.04
N SER A 506 9.63 27.30 10.12
CA SER A 506 8.98 25.98 10.06
C SER A 506 10.01 24.87 9.84
N LYS A 507 11.00 25.11 8.99
CA LYS A 507 12.11 24.18 8.77
C LYS A 507 12.93 23.97 10.04
N HIS A 508 13.30 25.04 10.76
CA HIS A 508 14.01 24.91 12.03
C HIS A 508 13.22 24.06 13.05
N VAL A 509 11.91 24.25 13.15
CA VAL A 509 11.04 23.49 14.06
C VAL A 509 10.97 22.00 13.66
N ILE A 510 10.85 21.71 12.36
CA ILE A 510 10.78 20.33 11.85
C ILE A 510 12.11 19.59 11.99
N GLU A 511 13.23 20.29 11.75
CA GLU A 511 14.59 19.74 11.86
C GLU A 511 15.14 19.77 13.29
N TYR A 512 14.34 20.18 14.28
CA TYR A 512 14.75 20.21 15.67
C TYR A 512 14.98 18.78 16.21
N GLU A 513 16.22 18.50 16.60
CA GLU A 513 16.60 17.30 17.37
C GLU A 513 17.28 17.76 18.68
N GLU A 514 16.78 17.31 19.83
CA GLU A 514 17.21 17.79 21.16
C GLU A 514 18.71 17.56 21.42
N ASP A 515 19.27 16.49 20.86
CA ASP A 515 20.68 16.11 20.98
C ASP A 515 21.62 16.82 19.99
N GLU A 516 21.07 17.44 18.93
CA GLU A 516 21.83 18.20 17.92
C GLU A 516 21.61 19.72 18.02
N ALA A 517 20.80 20.19 18.98
CA ALA A 517 20.45 21.59 19.13
C ALA A 517 21.67 22.49 19.42
N ASP A 518 21.84 23.55 18.63
CA ASP A 518 22.84 24.60 18.88
C ASP A 518 22.59 25.25 20.25
N PRO A 519 23.63 25.54 21.06
CA PRO A 519 23.47 26.25 22.32
C PRO A 519 22.78 27.62 22.22
N ASN A 520 22.78 28.25 21.04
CA ASN A 520 22.10 29.52 20.76
C ASN A 520 20.66 29.33 20.26
N MET A 521 20.18 28.09 20.13
CA MET A 521 18.84 27.80 19.68
C MET A 521 17.81 28.22 20.75
N PRO A 522 16.74 28.94 20.38
CA PRO A 522 15.76 29.39 21.35
C PRO A 522 15.04 28.23 22.03
N PHE A 523 14.85 28.32 23.34
CA PHE A 523 14.21 27.28 24.16
C PHE A 523 12.73 27.02 23.80
N TYR A 524 12.07 27.95 23.09
CA TYR A 524 10.66 27.84 22.69
C TYR A 524 10.45 27.04 21.39
N LEU A 525 11.50 26.85 20.60
CA LEU A 525 11.46 26.17 19.31
C LEU A 525 10.92 24.72 19.38
N PRO A 526 11.25 23.91 20.41
CA PRO A 526 10.72 22.54 20.56
C PRO A 526 9.22 22.49 20.85
N TYR A 527 8.66 23.59 21.37
CA TYR A 527 7.24 23.71 21.77
C TYR A 527 6.41 24.48 20.74
N SER A 528 7.00 24.78 19.59
CA SER A 528 6.42 25.62 18.56
C SER A 528 5.12 25.05 18.00
N ALA A 529 4.10 25.90 17.86
CA ALA A 529 2.82 25.59 17.22
C ALA A 529 2.90 25.50 15.68
N PHE A 530 4.07 25.76 15.08
CA PHE A 530 4.30 25.60 13.65
C PHE A 530 4.22 24.11 13.27
N ASN A 531 3.06 23.66 12.79
CA ASN A 531 2.84 22.29 12.30
C ASN A 531 2.82 22.22 10.77
N LEU A 532 3.01 21.02 10.21
CA LEU A 532 2.99 20.77 8.75
C LEU A 532 1.66 21.12 8.06
N GLU A 533 0.55 21.16 8.80
CA GLU A 533 -0.76 21.53 8.25
C GLU A 533 -0.85 23.02 7.91
N PHE A 534 -0.08 23.87 8.60
CA PHE A 534 0.02 25.30 8.36
C PHE A 534 0.70 25.61 7.00
N LEU A 535 1.80 24.91 6.68
CA LEU A 535 2.56 25.07 5.42
C LEU A 535 1.72 24.79 4.16
N VAL A 536 0.76 23.87 4.26
CA VAL A 536 -0.07 23.44 3.12
C VAL A 536 -1.18 24.45 2.80
N LYS A 537 -1.54 25.36 3.73
CA LYS A 537 -2.65 26.32 3.58
C LYS A 537 -2.22 27.75 3.25
N CYS A 538 -0.93 28.02 3.03
CA CYS A 538 -0.47 29.34 2.59
C CYS A 538 -0.89 29.63 1.14
N THR A 539 -2.14 30.07 0.97
CA THR A 539 -2.81 30.53 -0.27
C THR A 539 -2.22 31.81 -0.88
N VAL A 540 -1.05 32.26 -0.42
CA VAL A 540 -0.43 33.50 -0.92
C VAL A 540 0.03 33.35 -2.39
N VAL A 541 0.35 32.12 -2.80
CA VAL A 541 0.72 31.80 -4.18
C VAL A 541 -0.41 32.17 -5.14
N GLU A 542 -1.66 31.79 -4.83
CA GLU A 542 -2.83 32.10 -5.67
C GLU A 542 -3.07 33.61 -5.81
N HIS A 543 -2.84 34.38 -4.74
CA HIS A 543 -3.04 35.83 -4.75
C HIS A 543 -1.96 36.55 -5.55
N ILE A 544 -0.70 36.12 -5.45
CA ILE A 544 0.40 36.70 -6.22
C ILE A 544 0.32 36.26 -7.68
N GLU A 545 -0.01 35.01 -7.98
CA GLU A 545 -0.29 34.59 -9.36
C GLU A 545 -1.39 35.42 -9.99
N LYS A 546 -2.48 35.69 -9.26
CA LYS A 546 -3.56 36.54 -9.74
C LYS A 546 -3.06 37.95 -10.07
N LEU A 547 -2.29 38.57 -9.18
CA LEU A 547 -1.73 39.90 -9.39
C LEU A 547 -0.68 39.94 -10.51
N THR A 548 0.11 38.89 -10.66
CA THR A 548 1.08 38.77 -11.77
C THR A 548 0.35 38.66 -13.10
N LYS A 549 -0.74 37.86 -13.18
CA LYS A 549 -1.60 37.77 -14.37
C LYS A 549 -2.25 39.12 -14.70
N GLU A 550 -2.80 39.81 -13.69
CA GLU A 550 -3.37 41.15 -13.84
C GLU A 550 -2.31 42.18 -14.31
N ALA A 551 -1.11 42.16 -13.74
CA ALA A 551 -0.02 43.07 -14.09
C ALA A 551 0.58 42.80 -15.47
N LEU A 552 0.57 41.54 -15.92
CA LEU A 552 0.98 41.13 -17.26
C LEU A 552 -0.06 41.48 -18.34
N GLY A 553 -1.24 42.00 -17.95
CA GLY A 553 -2.32 42.25 -18.88
C GLY A 553 -2.88 40.97 -19.50
N GLU A 554 -2.71 39.83 -18.82
CA GLU A 554 -3.46 38.62 -19.13
C GLU A 554 -4.90 38.83 -18.62
N ASP A 555 -5.66 39.66 -19.35
CA ASP A 555 -7.08 39.87 -19.09
C ASP A 555 -7.76 38.51 -19.07
N ASN A 556 -8.27 38.13 -17.90
CA ASN A 556 -9.35 37.18 -17.82
C ASN A 556 -10.53 37.82 -18.52
N ASN A 557 -10.69 37.54 -19.82
CA ASN A 557 -11.96 37.65 -20.54
C ASN A 557 -12.96 36.69 -19.88
N MET A 558 -13.38 37.03 -18.67
CA MET A 558 -14.54 36.48 -18.00
C MET A 558 -15.57 37.60 -18.11
N GLU A 559 -16.51 37.38 -19.01
CA GLU A 559 -17.64 38.26 -19.29
C GLU A 559 -18.39 38.54 -17.97
N ASP A 560 -18.15 39.71 -17.38
CA ASP A 560 -19.05 40.29 -16.38
C ASP A 560 -20.23 40.90 -17.16
N GLU A 561 -21.26 40.07 -17.37
CA GLU A 561 -22.62 40.57 -17.57
C GLU A 561 -23.09 41.19 -16.25
N ASP A 562 -23.04 42.52 -16.16
CA ASP A 562 -24.12 43.26 -15.51
C ASP A 562 -24.19 44.71 -16.03
N GLU A 563 -25.42 45.06 -16.42
CA GLU A 563 -26.01 46.39 -16.48
C GLU A 563 -25.94 47.28 -17.76
N VAL A 564 -27.15 47.42 -18.35
CA VAL A 564 -27.73 48.55 -19.10
C VAL A 564 -27.68 48.53 -20.64
N GLY A 565 -28.82 48.16 -21.24
CA GLY A 565 -29.45 49.06 -22.23
C GLY A 565 -29.70 48.57 -23.66
N ASN A 566 -30.65 47.65 -23.82
CA ASN A 566 -31.69 47.66 -24.87
C ASN A 566 -31.26 47.92 -26.34
N LYS A 567 -30.87 46.84 -27.05
CA LYS A 567 -31.11 46.69 -28.50
C LYS A 567 -30.98 45.22 -28.92
N VAL A 568 -32.11 44.54 -29.04
CA VAL A 568 -32.21 43.16 -29.56
C VAL A 568 -31.85 43.17 -31.04
N THR A 569 -30.84 42.40 -31.43
CA THR A 569 -30.50 42.07 -32.81
C THR A 569 -31.06 40.70 -33.19
N GLU A 570 -31.59 40.60 -34.42
CA GLU A 570 -32.38 39.48 -34.95
C GLU A 570 -31.67 38.11 -35.00
N GLU A 571 -30.36 38.03 -34.71
CA GLU A 571 -29.59 36.77 -34.73
C GLU A 571 -29.82 35.86 -33.50
N GLU A 572 -30.31 36.40 -32.38
CA GLU A 572 -30.54 35.61 -31.16
C GLU A 572 -31.83 34.76 -31.22
N VAL A 573 -32.76 35.14 -32.09
CA VAL A 573 -34.04 34.44 -32.29
C VAL A 573 -33.90 33.16 -33.14
N ASP A 574 -32.87 33.07 -33.98
CA ASP A 574 -32.63 31.87 -34.80
C ASP A 574 -31.93 30.76 -34.01
N LEU A 575 -31.02 31.11 -33.08
CA LEU A 575 -30.33 30.13 -32.23
C LEU A 575 -31.25 29.50 -31.17
N THR A 576 -32.27 30.23 -30.71
CA THR A 576 -33.27 29.68 -29.77
C THR A 576 -34.22 28.70 -30.46
N LYS A 577 -34.62 28.97 -31.70
CA LYS A 577 -35.44 28.03 -32.49
C LYS A 577 -34.70 26.75 -32.87
N GLU A 578 -33.40 26.83 -33.09
CA GLU A 578 -32.60 25.63 -33.40
C GLU A 578 -32.42 24.73 -32.18
N LYS A 579 -32.29 25.31 -30.98
CA LYS A 579 -32.26 24.58 -29.71
C LYS A 579 -33.61 23.95 -29.36
N GLU A 580 -34.72 24.67 -29.53
CA GLU A 580 -36.06 24.09 -29.33
C GLU A 580 -36.32 22.92 -30.28
N LYS A 581 -35.87 23.02 -31.54
CA LYS A 581 -36.03 21.94 -32.51
C LYS A 581 -35.17 20.70 -32.22
N GLN A 582 -33.97 20.89 -31.65
CA GLN A 582 -33.14 19.77 -31.19
C GLN A 582 -33.75 19.09 -29.97
N GLN A 583 -34.29 19.86 -29.02
CA GLN A 583 -34.93 19.32 -27.84
C GLN A 583 -36.21 18.54 -28.18
N GLU A 584 -37.02 19.05 -29.12
CA GLU A 584 -38.24 18.38 -29.59
C GLU A 584 -37.92 17.07 -30.34
N GLN A 585 -36.77 17.01 -31.02
CA GLN A 585 -36.30 15.79 -31.70
C GLN A 585 -35.80 14.73 -30.70
N GLU A 586 -35.12 15.15 -29.63
CA GLU A 586 -34.63 14.26 -28.56
C GLU A 586 -35.78 13.66 -27.73
N GLU A 587 -36.81 14.46 -27.42
CA GLU A 587 -38.03 13.96 -26.75
C GLU A 587 -38.81 12.96 -27.63
N GLN A 588 -38.76 13.13 -28.96
CA GLN A 588 -39.43 12.24 -29.90
C GLN A 588 -38.70 10.89 -30.02
N GLU A 589 -37.36 10.89 -29.99
CA GLU A 589 -36.55 9.67 -29.96
C GLU A 589 -36.73 8.89 -28.65
N GLU A 590 -36.83 9.59 -27.51
CA GLU A 590 -37.06 8.95 -26.20
C GLU A 590 -38.47 8.32 -26.09
N GLN A 591 -39.48 8.93 -26.73
CA GLN A 591 -40.83 8.33 -26.83
C GLN A 591 -40.84 7.07 -27.71
N GLU A 592 -40.15 7.07 -28.84
CA GLU A 592 -40.05 5.87 -29.70
C GLU A 592 -39.35 4.71 -28.99
N GLU A 593 -38.28 4.98 -28.23
CA GLU A 593 -37.56 3.95 -27.46
C GLU A 593 -38.43 3.36 -26.33
N GLN A 594 -39.22 4.19 -25.65
CA GLN A 594 -40.18 3.71 -24.65
C GLN A 594 -41.28 2.83 -25.27
N GLU A 595 -41.81 3.20 -26.43
CA GLU A 595 -42.85 2.42 -27.13
C GLU A 595 -42.30 1.07 -27.63
N GLU A 596 -41.04 1.02 -28.06
CA GLU A 596 -40.38 -0.23 -28.45
C GLU A 596 -40.17 -1.18 -27.27
N GLN A 597 -39.73 -0.66 -26.12
CA GLN A 597 -39.58 -1.45 -24.89
C GLN A 597 -40.92 -2.00 -24.39
N GLU A 598 -42.01 -1.23 -24.48
CA GLU A 598 -43.34 -1.70 -24.07
C GLU A 598 -43.86 -2.82 -25.00
N LYS A 599 -43.62 -2.71 -26.31
CA LYS A 599 -43.96 -3.77 -27.29
C LYS A 599 -43.17 -5.06 -27.02
N GLU A 600 -41.90 -4.97 -26.63
CA GLU A 600 -41.07 -6.14 -26.33
C GLU A 600 -41.56 -6.85 -25.05
N GLN A 601 -41.89 -6.10 -24.00
CA GLN A 601 -42.48 -6.66 -22.77
C GLN A 601 -43.84 -7.33 -23.02
N GLU A 602 -44.69 -6.74 -23.88
CA GLU A 602 -45.98 -7.32 -24.22
C GLU A 602 -45.84 -8.65 -24.99
N GLN A 603 -44.85 -8.74 -25.88
CA GLN A 603 -44.53 -10.00 -26.57
C GLN A 603 -44.02 -11.08 -25.61
N GLU A 604 -43.19 -10.72 -24.64
CA GLU A 604 -42.66 -11.68 -23.66
C GLU A 604 -43.79 -12.25 -22.77
N GLN A 605 -44.73 -11.40 -22.35
CA GLN A 605 -45.90 -11.84 -21.59
C GLN A 605 -46.84 -12.75 -22.41
N LYS A 606 -47.03 -12.46 -23.71
CA LYS A 606 -47.78 -13.32 -24.63
C LYS A 606 -47.08 -14.68 -24.84
N GLY A 607 -45.75 -14.70 -24.84
CA GLY A 607 -44.93 -15.91 -24.90
C GLY A 607 -45.08 -16.81 -23.67
N ARG A 608 -45.11 -16.22 -22.46
CA ARG A 608 -45.28 -16.97 -21.20
C ARG A 608 -46.65 -17.62 -21.06
N LYS A 609 -47.72 -16.98 -21.53
CA LYS A 609 -49.08 -17.56 -21.48
C LYS A 609 -49.26 -18.80 -22.38
N ARG A 610 -48.40 -18.98 -23.40
CA ARG A 610 -48.45 -20.15 -24.30
C ARG A 610 -47.71 -21.39 -23.78
N ARG A 611 -47.01 -21.30 -22.64
CA ARG A 611 -46.14 -22.38 -22.11
C ARG A 611 -46.64 -23.04 -20.82
N MET A 612 -47.92 -22.94 -20.48
CA MET A 612 -48.51 -23.74 -19.39
C MET A 612 -48.86 -25.16 -19.91
N PRO A 613 -48.22 -26.23 -19.43
CA PRO A 613 -48.58 -27.59 -19.81
C PRO A 613 -49.85 -28.04 -19.07
N GLN A 614 -50.81 -28.58 -19.83
CA GLN A 614 -51.99 -29.25 -19.28
C GLN A 614 -51.56 -30.47 -18.45
N ALA A 615 -51.96 -30.48 -17.19
CA ALA A 615 -51.79 -31.60 -16.28
C ALA A 615 -52.62 -32.80 -16.76
N SER A 616 -51.95 -33.90 -17.13
CA SER A 616 -52.60 -35.18 -17.36
C SER A 616 -52.46 -36.08 -16.14
N THR A 617 -53.62 -36.60 -15.73
CA THR A 617 -53.87 -37.42 -14.57
C THR A 617 -53.28 -38.83 -14.67
N SER A 618 -52.65 -39.23 -13.57
CA SER A 618 -52.31 -40.58 -13.10
C SER A 618 -53.10 -41.77 -13.67
N LYS A 619 -52.41 -42.89 -13.94
CA LYS A 619 -52.85 -44.25 -13.53
C LYS A 619 -51.72 -45.29 -13.54
N SER A 620 -51.59 -45.91 -12.37
CA SER A 620 -50.91 -47.15 -11.95
C SER A 620 -50.77 -48.28 -13.00
N LYS A 621 -49.60 -48.95 -13.03
CA LYS A 621 -49.50 -50.43 -13.06
C LYS A 621 -48.10 -51.02 -12.75
N LYS A 622 -48.18 -52.16 -12.05
CA LYS A 622 -47.22 -53.13 -11.47
C LYS A 622 -45.93 -53.52 -12.22
N PRO A 623 -44.94 -54.14 -11.51
CA PRO A 623 -43.66 -54.60 -12.05
C PRO A 623 -43.70 -56.04 -12.60
N ARG A 624 -42.83 -56.35 -13.57
CA ARG A 624 -42.59 -57.71 -14.09
C ARG A 624 -41.10 -57.92 -14.44
N ILE A 625 -40.46 -58.75 -13.61
CA ILE A 625 -39.41 -59.78 -13.84
C ILE A 625 -38.68 -59.80 -15.20
N GLU A 626 -37.34 -59.67 -15.15
CA GLU A 626 -36.19 -60.36 -15.83
C GLU A 626 -36.37 -61.11 -17.19
N PRO A 627 -35.31 -61.34 -18.03
CA PRO A 627 -33.93 -61.68 -17.62
C PRO A 627 -32.73 -61.17 -18.48
N GLU A 628 -31.55 -61.49 -17.94
CA GLU A 628 -30.19 -61.44 -18.51
C GLU A 628 -30.04 -61.85 -19.99
N VAL A 629 -29.18 -61.11 -20.73
CA VAL A 629 -28.42 -61.67 -21.87
C VAL A 629 -27.00 -61.07 -21.93
N CYS A 630 -26.02 -61.96 -21.87
CA CYS A 630 -24.59 -61.81 -22.17
C CYS A 630 -24.26 -60.98 -23.44
N ARG A 631 -23.10 -60.28 -23.43
CA ARG A 631 -22.16 -60.29 -24.57
C ARG A 631 -20.76 -59.73 -24.25
N SER A 632 -19.83 -60.69 -24.23
CA SER A 632 -18.46 -60.76 -24.75
C SER A 632 -17.56 -59.53 -24.91
N ALA A 633 -16.37 -59.73 -24.36
CA ALA A 633 -15.11 -59.01 -24.55
C ALA A 633 -14.64 -58.89 -26.02
N ARG A 634 -13.89 -57.82 -26.30
CA ARG A 634 -12.98 -57.76 -27.44
C ARG A 634 -11.70 -56.99 -27.10
N THR A 635 -10.63 -57.76 -26.98
CA THR A 635 -9.22 -57.37 -26.83
C THR A 635 -8.72 -56.67 -28.11
N ARG A 636 -7.99 -55.56 -27.99
CA ARG A 636 -7.22 -54.94 -29.09
C ARG A 636 -5.72 -55.05 -28.81
N GLN A 637 -4.98 -55.65 -29.73
CA GLN A 637 -3.51 -55.67 -29.78
C GLN A 637 -2.94 -54.42 -30.49
N PRO A 638 -1.67 -54.06 -30.23
CA PRO A 638 -1.01 -52.89 -30.80
C PRO A 638 -0.29 -53.18 -32.14
N SER A 639 -0.30 -52.17 -33.02
CA SER A 639 0.38 -52.15 -34.32
C SER A 639 1.82 -51.67 -34.18
N LYS A 640 2.76 -52.44 -34.74
CA LYS A 640 4.16 -52.07 -35.01
C LYS A 640 4.22 -51.20 -36.27
N ARG A 641 5.04 -50.15 -36.29
CA ARG A 641 5.52 -49.54 -37.56
C ARG A 641 7.00 -49.20 -37.48
N ASN A 642 7.63 -49.45 -38.62
CA ASN A 642 9.04 -49.73 -38.87
C ASN A 642 10.01 -48.56 -38.73
N GLN A 643 11.25 -48.95 -38.46
CA GLN A 643 12.48 -48.25 -38.82
C GLN A 643 12.66 -48.26 -40.35
N ASN A 644 13.03 -47.09 -40.90
CA ASN A 644 14.07 -46.92 -41.90
C ASN A 644 14.59 -45.49 -41.78
#